data_AF-A0A955BFV5-F1
#
_entry.id   AF-A0A955BFV5-F1
#
_cell.length_a   1.000
_cell.length_b   1.000
_cell.length_c   1.000
_cell.angle_alpha   90.00
_cell.angle_beta   90.00
_cell.angle_gamma   90.00
#
_symmetry.space_group_name_H-M   'P 1'
#
loop_
_entity.id
_entity.type
_entity.pdbx_description
1 polymer ?
#
loop_
_entity_poly.entity_id
_entity_poly.type
_entity_poly.pdbx_seq_one_letter_code
_entity_poly.pdbx_strand_id
1 'polypeptide(L)'
;MLAKRCRHDFEQITTSRGRDYFQSHRVSYVNEKRNGVSADVDGNNGEAYIVEVNWRNATNGTISSTCTCPHFQDGFLCKHIWAVFLELDKRGMSTKIPGGDQLSVLPSEESGHASVIVDEEDEFDDDFEESVAEVVQSLPASDIVRRIFGQNVGDGYAKFKPSREQQEPRGWRRQINQIAAGVRQVAEAQAAASEPTQRVKQIFYVVNVADSQRQNCLVFDFLQRPLKKNGDWGKLRPYSVPRYRLDEVPDPVDRELLGMLVSSDMRQTVSSGSYYYGYSSNYSSTIQEVWIAPSLAEMILPKLCATQRCVWALNSQVDFEQCEPVVWDSSDIWRIGLEVVSDAAAKHWVVRGQIGRGDQQRRLTEAVLLNSHIVLFPETCGRVQGDLAQGWGSVLRSESAMLVPYEDRVDFLDRLARFTNVPPADWPLDMAIDFVDGEPKGILRINRTQLSRTGPYWFCHVLFDYGLEQFSVRDERGGVYDPQGELIVRRNLEVERKLLEQLDAAQAKRPTDFEFNRTEADRKIHDRHLSDFVEAMTVAGWQVEAEGVKIRRPGAVRLSVSSAVDWFELDGEVDFDGVAVSLPSLLKAVRNEQKYVLLGDGTRGLLPEEWLRKYGRLAELGDADGDSVRFATSQAMLLDALLAAQEAENVAYDEQFDQFRQRLRTFQGIEAANAPEQFQGTLREYQREGLGWLHFLREFNLGGCLADDMGLG
;
A
#
# COMPACT_ATOMS: atom_id res chain seq x y z
N MET A 1 -20.53 -28.58 -26.67
CA MET A 1 -20.06 -28.86 -25.30
C MET A 1 -19.02 -27.82 -24.94
N LEU A 2 -19.26 -27.05 -23.88
CA LEU A 2 -18.41 -25.97 -23.38
C LEU A 2 -17.01 -26.47 -23.02
N ALA A 3 -16.91 -27.63 -22.35
CA ALA A 3 -15.62 -28.23 -22.01
C ALA A 3 -14.80 -28.56 -23.27
N LYS A 4 -15.46 -28.95 -24.38
CA LYS A 4 -14.76 -29.16 -25.67
C LYS A 4 -14.27 -27.84 -26.27
N ARG A 5 -15.09 -26.78 -26.21
CA ARG A 5 -14.79 -25.46 -26.78
C ARG A 5 -13.63 -24.75 -26.06
N CYS A 6 -13.44 -25.03 -24.76
CA CYS A 6 -12.48 -24.34 -23.90
C CYS A 6 -11.28 -25.22 -23.48
N ARG A 7 -11.13 -26.43 -24.04
CA ARG A 7 -10.13 -27.42 -23.57
C ARG A 7 -8.68 -26.93 -23.66
N HIS A 8 -8.38 -26.05 -24.61
CA HIS A 8 -7.02 -25.60 -24.93
C HIS A 8 -6.41 -24.71 -23.84
N ASP A 9 -7.21 -24.05 -23.01
CA ASP A 9 -6.72 -23.17 -21.94
C ASP A 9 -6.41 -23.90 -20.63
N PHE A 10 -6.73 -25.21 -20.54
CA PHE A 10 -6.51 -25.99 -19.34
C PHE A 10 -5.36 -26.99 -19.52
N GLU A 11 -4.50 -27.08 -18.51
CA GLU A 11 -3.50 -28.14 -18.43
C GLU A 11 -4.15 -29.54 -18.34
N GLN A 12 -3.46 -30.56 -18.86
CA GLN A 12 -3.96 -31.94 -18.84
C GLN A 12 -4.23 -32.45 -17.42
N ILE A 13 -3.37 -32.11 -16.47
CA ILE A 13 -3.52 -32.49 -15.05
C ILE A 13 -4.77 -31.84 -14.43
N THR A 14 -5.05 -30.59 -14.76
CA THR A 14 -6.21 -29.82 -14.27
C THR A 14 -7.52 -30.41 -14.79
N THR A 15 -7.57 -30.77 -16.08
CA THR A 15 -8.77 -31.39 -16.66
C THR A 15 -9.03 -32.82 -16.17
N SER A 16 -7.98 -33.57 -15.83
CA SER A 16 -8.11 -34.89 -15.21
C SER A 16 -8.73 -34.77 -13.82
N ARG A 17 -8.14 -33.93 -12.96
CA ARG A 17 -8.64 -33.71 -11.59
C ARG A 17 -10.05 -33.11 -11.57
N GLY A 18 -10.37 -32.19 -12.49
CA GLY A 18 -11.71 -31.63 -12.58
C GLY A 18 -12.76 -32.66 -13.02
N ARG A 19 -12.38 -33.67 -13.82
CA ARG A 19 -13.27 -34.79 -14.16
C ARG A 19 -13.57 -35.65 -12.94
N ASP A 20 -12.59 -35.91 -12.08
CA ASP A 20 -12.79 -36.67 -10.83
C ASP A 20 -13.78 -35.96 -9.90
N TYR A 21 -13.71 -34.62 -9.81
CA TYR A 21 -14.63 -33.80 -9.02
C TYR A 21 -16.07 -33.84 -9.58
N PHE A 22 -16.22 -33.73 -10.90
CA PHE A 22 -17.51 -33.87 -11.56
C PHE A 22 -18.12 -35.28 -11.37
N GLN A 23 -17.32 -36.35 -11.52
CA GLN A 23 -17.77 -37.73 -11.32
C GLN A 23 -18.15 -38.01 -9.85
N SER A 24 -17.46 -37.38 -8.92
CA SER A 24 -17.73 -37.47 -7.48
C SER A 24 -18.92 -36.61 -7.03
N HIS A 25 -19.68 -35.99 -7.96
CA HIS A 25 -20.85 -35.15 -7.67
C HIS A 25 -20.57 -33.98 -6.73
N ARG A 26 -19.35 -33.42 -6.80
CA ARG A 26 -18.89 -32.32 -5.94
C ARG A 26 -19.29 -30.93 -6.40
N VAL A 27 -19.92 -30.82 -7.57
CA VAL A 27 -20.52 -29.56 -8.03
C VAL A 27 -21.96 -29.51 -7.53
N SER A 28 -22.18 -28.68 -6.52
CA SER A 28 -23.48 -28.45 -5.89
C SER A 28 -24.00 -27.04 -6.23
N TYR A 29 -25.29 -26.81 -5.99
CA TYR A 29 -25.92 -25.48 -6.10
C TYR A 29 -25.56 -24.63 -7.35
N VAL A 30 -25.96 -25.10 -8.54
CA VAL A 30 -25.75 -24.37 -9.80
C VAL A 30 -26.91 -23.38 -10.02
N ASN A 31 -26.63 -22.08 -9.90
CA ASN A 31 -27.58 -20.99 -10.09
C ASN A 31 -27.37 -20.27 -11.44
N GLU A 32 -28.37 -20.31 -12.32
CA GLU A 32 -28.31 -19.70 -13.64
C GLU A 32 -28.53 -18.17 -13.55
N LYS A 33 -27.57 -17.40 -14.06
CA LYS A 33 -27.64 -15.93 -14.23
C LYS A 33 -27.97 -15.61 -15.71
N ARG A 34 -28.36 -14.36 -16.00
CA ARG A 34 -28.76 -13.92 -17.36
C ARG A 34 -27.73 -14.27 -18.45
N ASN A 35 -26.44 -14.11 -18.16
CA ASN A 35 -25.32 -14.42 -19.07
C ASN A 35 -24.22 -15.22 -18.35
N GLY A 36 -24.59 -16.08 -17.40
CA GLY A 36 -23.60 -16.75 -16.58
C GLY A 36 -24.18 -17.80 -15.66
N VAL A 37 -23.33 -18.40 -14.84
CA VAL A 37 -23.70 -19.33 -13.78
C VAL A 37 -22.82 -19.11 -12.58
N SER A 38 -23.37 -19.35 -11.39
CA SER A 38 -22.59 -19.54 -10.16
C SER A 38 -22.80 -20.97 -9.69
N ALA A 39 -21.74 -21.64 -9.26
CA ALA A 39 -21.81 -23.00 -8.75
C ALA A 39 -20.88 -23.16 -7.56
N ASP A 40 -21.29 -24.00 -6.60
CA ASP A 40 -20.47 -24.35 -5.45
C ASP A 40 -19.75 -25.67 -5.75
N VAL A 41 -18.46 -25.75 -5.43
CA VAL A 41 -17.65 -26.95 -5.68
C VAL A 41 -16.96 -27.38 -4.40
N ASP A 42 -17.30 -28.56 -3.89
CA ASP A 42 -16.75 -29.10 -2.64
C ASP A 42 -15.27 -29.47 -2.82
N GLY A 43 -14.41 -28.85 -2.02
CA GLY A 43 -12.99 -29.10 -1.91
C GLY A 43 -12.65 -30.38 -1.13
N ASN A 44 -11.38 -30.77 -1.14
CA ASN A 44 -10.92 -31.96 -0.40
C ASN A 44 -10.90 -31.75 1.14
N ASN A 45 -10.87 -30.50 1.61
CA ASN A 45 -10.75 -30.16 3.02
C ASN A 45 -12.11 -29.86 3.67
N GLY A 46 -13.23 -30.10 2.97
CA GLY A 46 -14.57 -29.74 3.43
C GLY A 46 -14.97 -28.28 3.18
N GLU A 47 -14.09 -27.47 2.59
CA GLU A 47 -14.40 -26.11 2.11
C GLU A 47 -15.13 -26.14 0.77
N ALA A 48 -16.19 -25.35 0.61
CA ALA A 48 -16.87 -25.16 -0.67
C ALA A 48 -16.28 -23.94 -1.40
N TYR A 49 -15.87 -24.13 -2.66
CA TYR A 49 -15.37 -23.05 -3.51
C TYR A 49 -16.45 -22.58 -4.47
N ILE A 50 -16.75 -21.29 -4.42
CA ILE A 50 -17.64 -20.63 -5.38
C ILE A 50 -16.90 -20.47 -6.71
N VAL A 51 -17.54 -20.93 -7.78
CA VAL A 51 -17.10 -20.77 -9.16
C VAL A 51 -18.14 -19.97 -9.93
N GLU A 52 -17.74 -18.86 -10.53
CA GLU A 52 -18.59 -18.13 -11.47
C GLU A 52 -18.09 -18.29 -12.90
N VAL A 53 -19.02 -18.44 -13.84
CA VAL A 53 -18.73 -18.46 -15.27
C VAL A 53 -19.63 -17.45 -15.94
N ASN A 54 -19.07 -16.50 -16.68
CA ASN A 54 -19.80 -15.45 -17.37
C ASN A 54 -19.47 -15.52 -18.87
N TRP A 55 -20.52 -15.66 -19.68
CA TRP A 55 -20.43 -15.77 -21.13
C TRP A 55 -21.00 -14.56 -21.86
N ARG A 56 -21.05 -13.38 -21.20
CA ARG A 56 -21.46 -12.12 -21.82
C ARG A 56 -20.66 -11.80 -23.09
N ASN A 57 -19.37 -12.14 -23.13
CA ASN A 57 -18.47 -11.88 -24.25
C ASN A 57 -18.27 -13.09 -25.17
N ALA A 58 -19.08 -14.15 -25.04
CA ALA A 58 -18.84 -15.39 -25.78
C ALA A 58 -19.03 -15.24 -27.30
N THR A 59 -19.82 -14.26 -27.76
CA THR A 59 -19.89 -13.87 -29.17
C THR A 59 -18.57 -13.33 -29.73
N ASN A 60 -17.72 -12.77 -28.86
CA ASN A 60 -16.38 -12.27 -29.19
C ASN A 60 -15.30 -13.33 -28.97
N GLY A 61 -15.69 -14.60 -28.81
CA GLY A 61 -14.76 -15.73 -28.67
C GLY A 61 -14.20 -15.94 -27.26
N THR A 62 -14.67 -15.19 -26.25
CA THR A 62 -14.13 -15.27 -24.87
C THR A 62 -15.22 -15.47 -23.82
N ILE A 63 -14.91 -16.25 -22.78
CA ILE A 63 -15.74 -16.36 -21.58
C ILE A 63 -14.88 -16.04 -20.37
N SER A 64 -15.46 -15.44 -19.34
CA SER A 64 -14.75 -15.22 -18.09
C SER A 64 -15.14 -16.24 -17.02
N SER A 65 -14.20 -16.60 -16.17
CA SER A 65 -14.44 -17.49 -15.03
C SER A 65 -13.69 -17.04 -13.79
N THR A 66 -14.29 -17.23 -12.63
CA THR A 66 -13.70 -16.95 -11.32
C THR A 66 -13.79 -18.18 -10.43
N CYS A 67 -12.83 -18.35 -9.51
CA CYS A 67 -12.93 -19.36 -8.46
C CYS A 67 -12.29 -18.86 -7.18
N THR A 68 -12.94 -19.13 -6.04
CA THR A 68 -12.43 -18.75 -4.71
C THR A 68 -11.33 -19.67 -4.16
N CYS A 69 -10.81 -20.62 -4.96
CA CYS A 69 -9.76 -21.53 -4.49
C CYS A 69 -8.36 -20.91 -4.60
N PRO A 70 -7.40 -21.29 -3.71
CA PRO A 70 -6.03 -20.74 -3.72
C PRO A 70 -5.33 -20.83 -5.08
N HIS A 71 -5.48 -21.96 -5.76
CA HIS A 71 -4.88 -22.18 -7.10
C HIS A 71 -5.36 -21.19 -8.16
N PHE A 72 -6.55 -20.59 -8.00
CA PHE A 72 -7.04 -19.54 -8.88
C PHE A 72 -6.52 -18.16 -8.48
N GLN A 73 -6.33 -17.92 -7.18
CA GLN A 73 -5.69 -16.71 -6.66
C GLN A 73 -4.22 -16.60 -7.15
N ASP A 74 -3.57 -17.74 -7.37
CA ASP A 74 -2.24 -17.80 -8.00
C ASP A 74 -2.25 -17.53 -9.53
N GLY A 75 -3.40 -17.14 -10.10
CA GLY A 75 -3.53 -16.75 -11.51
C GLY A 75 -3.80 -17.90 -12.49
N PHE A 76 -4.04 -19.12 -12.00
CA PHE A 76 -4.22 -20.31 -12.86
C PHE A 76 -5.67 -20.81 -12.92
N LEU A 77 -6.12 -21.23 -14.11
CA LEU A 77 -7.40 -21.92 -14.27
C LEU A 77 -7.39 -23.25 -13.50
N CYS A 78 -8.36 -23.41 -12.60
CA CYS A 78 -8.35 -24.50 -11.63
C CYS A 78 -9.27 -25.66 -12.03
N LYS A 79 -9.09 -26.79 -11.32
CA LYS A 79 -9.89 -28.01 -11.50
C LYS A 79 -11.39 -27.81 -11.20
N HIS A 80 -11.75 -26.84 -10.35
CA HIS A 80 -13.15 -26.55 -10.00
C HIS A 80 -13.91 -25.89 -11.15
N ILE A 81 -13.28 -24.94 -11.87
CA ILE A 81 -13.85 -24.33 -13.08
C ILE A 81 -14.11 -25.40 -14.14
N TRP A 82 -13.16 -26.32 -14.32
CA TRP A 82 -13.32 -27.44 -15.25
C TRP A 82 -14.46 -28.38 -14.87
N ALA A 83 -14.63 -28.68 -13.57
CA ALA A 83 -15.74 -29.50 -13.08
C ALA A 83 -17.10 -28.83 -13.36
N VAL A 84 -17.20 -27.51 -13.20
CA VAL A 84 -18.40 -26.74 -13.54
C VAL A 84 -18.69 -26.77 -15.04
N PHE A 85 -17.68 -26.68 -15.91
CA PHE A 85 -17.89 -26.77 -17.36
C PHE A 85 -18.50 -28.11 -17.78
N LEU A 86 -18.04 -29.21 -17.17
CA LEU A 86 -18.60 -30.55 -17.40
C LEU A 86 -20.04 -30.66 -16.87
N GLU A 87 -20.34 -30.03 -15.73
CA GLU A 87 -21.69 -29.99 -15.17
C GLU A 87 -22.66 -29.17 -16.04
N LEU A 88 -22.20 -28.04 -16.60
CA LEU A 88 -22.98 -27.26 -17.58
C LEU A 88 -23.25 -28.05 -18.86
N ASP A 89 -22.28 -28.84 -19.32
CA ASP A 89 -22.44 -29.74 -20.46
C ASP A 89 -23.46 -30.84 -20.18
N LYS A 90 -23.40 -31.47 -19.00
CA LYS A 90 -24.35 -32.50 -18.56
C LYS A 90 -25.78 -31.95 -18.48
N ARG A 91 -25.94 -30.70 -18.01
CA ARG A 91 -27.24 -30.01 -17.90
C ARG A 91 -27.75 -29.44 -19.23
N GLY A 92 -27.00 -29.59 -20.33
CA GLY A 92 -27.36 -29.02 -21.64
C GLY A 92 -27.26 -27.50 -21.72
N MET A 93 -26.74 -26.84 -20.67
CA MET A 93 -26.64 -25.37 -20.59
C MET A 93 -25.58 -24.81 -21.54
N SER A 94 -24.63 -25.62 -22.00
CA SER A 94 -23.64 -25.19 -22.98
C SER A 94 -24.21 -24.83 -24.35
N THR A 95 -25.46 -25.22 -24.63
CA THR A 95 -26.21 -24.78 -25.83
C THR A 95 -26.70 -23.34 -25.73
N LYS A 96 -26.78 -22.77 -24.51
CA LYS A 96 -27.14 -21.37 -24.26
C LYS A 96 -25.97 -20.40 -24.39
N ILE A 97 -24.74 -20.91 -24.55
CA ILE A 97 -23.52 -20.11 -24.60
C ILE A 97 -23.20 -19.78 -26.06
N PRO A 98 -23.36 -18.51 -26.51
CA PRO A 98 -23.11 -18.13 -27.90
C PRO A 98 -21.61 -18.22 -28.26
N GLY A 99 -21.26 -18.04 -29.54
CA GLY A 99 -19.87 -18.07 -30.02
C GLY A 99 -19.47 -19.32 -30.80
N GLY A 100 -18.23 -19.34 -31.31
CA GLY A 100 -17.71 -20.39 -32.19
C GLY A 100 -17.34 -21.70 -31.49
N ASP A 101 -16.82 -22.64 -32.29
CA ASP A 101 -16.36 -23.98 -31.85
C ASP A 101 -15.19 -23.95 -30.86
N GLN A 102 -14.52 -22.80 -30.73
CA GLN A 102 -13.44 -22.55 -29.80
C GLN A 102 -13.73 -21.26 -29.02
N LEU A 103 -13.56 -21.30 -27.70
CA LEU A 103 -13.74 -20.18 -26.78
C LEU A 103 -12.54 -20.11 -25.84
N SER A 104 -11.96 -18.92 -25.68
CA SER A 104 -10.89 -18.70 -24.71
C SER A 104 -11.43 -18.32 -23.34
N VAL A 105 -10.88 -18.92 -22.29
CA VAL A 105 -11.28 -18.68 -20.89
C VAL A 105 -10.35 -17.64 -20.27
N LEU A 106 -10.92 -16.51 -19.88
CA LEU A 106 -10.21 -15.46 -19.18
C LEU A 106 -10.52 -15.54 -17.68
N PRO A 107 -9.51 -15.59 -16.80
CA PRO A 107 -9.74 -15.34 -15.38
C PRO A 107 -10.26 -13.90 -15.22
N SER A 108 -11.37 -13.70 -14.50
CA SER A 108 -11.82 -12.34 -14.11
C SER A 108 -11.74 -12.17 -12.60
N GLU A 109 -11.31 -11.00 -12.13
CA GLU A 109 -11.36 -10.63 -10.70
C GLU A 109 -12.71 -10.01 -10.30
N GLU A 110 -13.59 -9.76 -11.28
CA GLU A 110 -14.92 -9.20 -11.04
C GLU A 110 -15.88 -10.24 -10.43
N SER A 111 -15.89 -10.35 -9.10
CA SER A 111 -17.15 -10.60 -8.38
C SER A 111 -18.05 -9.40 -8.65
N GLY A 112 -19.10 -9.59 -9.45
CA GLY A 112 -19.96 -8.50 -9.92
C GLY A 112 -20.58 -7.68 -8.79
N HIS A 113 -19.95 -6.56 -8.45
CA HIS A 113 -20.66 -5.35 -8.02
C HIS A 113 -21.15 -4.65 -9.29
N ALA A 114 -22.46 -4.59 -9.47
CA ALA A 114 -23.04 -3.68 -10.45
C ALA A 114 -22.70 -2.24 -10.03
N SER A 115 -21.69 -1.66 -10.68
CA SER A 115 -21.44 -0.23 -10.66
C SER A 115 -22.66 0.48 -11.21
N VAL A 116 -23.28 1.33 -10.38
CA VAL A 116 -24.08 2.45 -10.88
C VAL A 116 -23.12 3.27 -11.75
N ILE A 117 -23.46 3.38 -13.03
CA ILE A 117 -22.81 4.32 -13.95
C ILE A 117 -23.10 5.71 -13.39
N VAL A 118 -22.07 6.38 -12.90
CA VAL A 118 -22.04 7.84 -12.82
C VAL A 118 -21.22 8.23 -14.03
N ASP A 119 -21.88 8.75 -15.05
CA ASP A 119 -21.21 9.38 -16.18
C ASP A 119 -20.47 10.62 -15.65
N GLU A 120 -19.20 10.73 -16.04
CA GLU A 120 -18.37 11.92 -15.93
C GLU A 120 -19.01 13.04 -16.74
N GLU A 121 -19.12 14.24 -16.18
CA GLU A 121 -18.77 15.49 -16.87
C GLU A 121 -18.70 16.67 -15.89
N ASP A 122 -17.62 17.43 -16.06
CA ASP A 122 -17.41 18.86 -15.82
C ASP A 122 -16.76 19.38 -14.52
N GLU A 123 -15.63 20.02 -14.81
CA GLU A 123 -14.67 20.79 -14.02
C GLU A 123 -15.14 22.26 -13.91
N PHE A 124 -15.06 22.85 -12.69
CA PHE A 124 -15.10 24.30 -12.33
C PHE A 124 -16.43 25.06 -12.66
N ASP A 125 -16.93 26.06 -11.92
CA ASP A 125 -16.36 27.03 -10.98
C ASP A 125 -17.51 27.67 -10.14
N ASP A 126 -17.13 28.22 -8.98
CA ASP A 126 -17.67 29.31 -8.14
C ASP A 126 -19.17 29.76 -8.11
N ASP A 127 -19.53 30.20 -6.89
CA ASP A 127 -20.67 31.04 -6.47
C ASP A 127 -22.07 30.39 -6.37
N PHE A 128 -22.60 30.30 -5.13
CA PHE A 128 -23.64 31.22 -4.62
C PHE A 128 -24.40 30.61 -3.41
N GLU A 129 -24.47 31.34 -2.31
CA GLU A 129 -25.41 31.15 -1.20
C GLU A 129 -26.86 31.40 -1.65
N GLU A 130 -27.83 30.56 -1.25
CA GLU A 130 -29.04 30.99 -0.49
C GLU A 130 -30.13 29.89 -0.42
N SER A 131 -30.40 29.51 0.82
CA SER A 131 -31.70 29.44 1.49
C SER A 131 -33.01 29.10 0.74
N VAL A 132 -33.67 28.08 1.30
CA VAL A 132 -35.03 28.13 1.90
C VAL A 132 -36.26 28.14 0.96
N ALA A 133 -37.00 27.03 1.08
CA ALA A 133 -38.46 26.87 1.12
C ALA A 133 -39.32 26.92 -0.16
N GLU A 134 -40.38 26.09 -0.07
CA GLU A 134 -41.55 25.96 -0.95
C GLU A 134 -41.26 25.19 -2.25
N VAL A 135 -41.84 24.01 -2.50
CA VAL A 135 -43.28 23.74 -2.57
C VAL A 135 -43.56 22.26 -2.22
N VAL A 136 -44.44 22.03 -1.24
CA VAL A 136 -45.10 20.74 -0.96
C VAL A 136 -46.50 20.78 -1.57
N GLN A 137 -46.98 19.59 -2.01
CA GLN A 137 -48.37 19.14 -2.34
C GLN A 137 -48.47 18.71 -3.83
N SER A 138 -49.02 17.56 -4.26
CA SER A 138 -49.80 16.48 -3.62
C SER A 138 -50.04 15.31 -4.63
N LEU A 139 -49.83 14.05 -4.19
CA LEU A 139 -50.50 12.75 -4.56
C LEU A 139 -50.56 12.25 -6.04
N PRO A 140 -50.81 10.94 -6.32
CA PRO A 140 -50.41 9.69 -5.66
C PRO A 140 -49.85 8.60 -6.63
N ALA A 141 -49.29 7.53 -6.06
CA ALA A 141 -48.67 6.41 -6.76
C ALA A 141 -49.68 5.37 -7.30
N SER A 142 -49.94 5.35 -8.61
CA SER A 142 -50.55 4.17 -9.27
C SER A 142 -50.36 3.99 -10.79
N ASP A 143 -49.64 4.85 -11.53
CA ASP A 143 -49.67 4.79 -13.02
C ASP A 143 -48.37 4.43 -13.75
N ILE A 144 -47.29 4.05 -13.06
CA ILE A 144 -46.02 3.72 -13.73
C ILE A 144 -45.96 2.27 -14.26
N VAL A 145 -46.81 1.38 -13.75
CA VAL A 145 -46.77 -0.06 -14.13
C VAL A 145 -47.45 -0.36 -15.48
N ARG A 146 -48.11 0.63 -16.10
CA ARG A 146 -48.86 0.42 -17.36
C ARG A 146 -48.13 0.81 -18.65
N ARG A 147 -46.88 1.29 -18.58
CA ARG A 147 -46.14 1.80 -19.76
C ARG A 147 -44.96 0.95 -20.24
N ILE A 148 -44.57 -0.12 -19.56
CA ILE A 148 -43.36 -0.89 -19.93
C ILE A 148 -43.66 -2.19 -20.69
N PHE A 149 -44.85 -2.77 -20.57
CA PHE A 149 -45.16 -4.05 -21.21
C PHE A 149 -46.32 -3.94 -22.20
N GLY A 150 -46.00 -3.44 -23.40
CA GLY A 150 -46.84 -3.49 -24.59
C GLY A 150 -46.26 -4.44 -25.65
N GLN A 151 -47.04 -5.49 -25.94
CA GLN A 151 -47.32 -6.07 -27.27
C GLN A 151 -46.20 -6.75 -28.11
N ASN A 152 -46.30 -8.08 -28.14
CA ASN A 152 -46.60 -8.97 -29.28
C ASN A 152 -45.62 -9.21 -30.47
N VAL A 153 -45.71 -10.49 -30.91
CA VAL A 153 -45.42 -11.12 -32.23
C VAL A 153 -43.97 -11.60 -32.45
N GLY A 154 -43.69 -12.86 -32.83
CA GLY A 154 -44.52 -14.02 -33.14
C GLY A 154 -43.70 -15.23 -33.65
N ASP A 155 -44.27 -16.42 -33.43
CA ASP A 155 -44.23 -17.68 -34.18
C ASP A 155 -42.95 -18.50 -34.46
N GLY A 156 -42.98 -19.76 -33.98
CA GLY A 156 -42.26 -20.90 -34.56
C GLY A 156 -42.15 -22.14 -33.66
N TYR A 157 -42.97 -23.18 -33.94
CA TYR A 157 -42.81 -24.60 -33.58
C TYR A 157 -43.35 -25.16 -32.23
N ALA A 158 -44.67 -25.39 -32.25
CA ALA A 158 -45.32 -26.71 -32.15
C ALA A 158 -44.84 -27.80 -31.14
N LYS A 159 -45.78 -28.08 -30.22
CA LYS A 159 -46.21 -29.39 -29.65
C LYS A 159 -45.38 -30.05 -28.55
N PHE A 160 -45.78 -29.79 -27.30
CA PHE A 160 -45.94 -30.85 -26.28
C PHE A 160 -47.26 -30.63 -25.49
N LYS A 161 -48.06 -31.68 -25.35
CA LYS A 161 -49.35 -31.70 -24.64
C LYS A 161 -49.14 -31.87 -23.11
N PRO A 162 -50.14 -31.51 -22.27
CA PRO A 162 -49.93 -30.90 -20.96
C PRO A 162 -49.88 -31.93 -19.82
N SER A 163 -49.19 -31.59 -18.74
CA SER A 163 -49.43 -32.18 -17.42
C SER A 163 -49.65 -31.07 -16.39
N ARG A 164 -50.87 -31.08 -15.83
CA ARG A 164 -51.40 -30.41 -14.63
C ARG A 164 -50.79 -29.07 -14.19
N GLU A 165 -51.62 -28.04 -14.26
CA GLU A 165 -51.53 -26.82 -13.44
C GLU A 165 -51.29 -27.17 -11.95
N GLN A 166 -50.12 -26.79 -11.44
CA GLN A 166 -49.95 -26.45 -10.04
C GLN A 166 -49.67 -24.95 -9.99
N GLN A 167 -50.66 -24.18 -9.54
CA GLN A 167 -50.52 -22.76 -9.27
C GLN A 167 -49.38 -22.54 -8.27
N GLU A 168 -48.34 -21.81 -8.66
CA GLU A 168 -47.34 -21.31 -7.73
C GLU A 168 -48.02 -20.45 -6.65
N PRO A 169 -47.69 -20.63 -5.36
CA PRO A 169 -48.33 -19.87 -4.31
C PRO A 169 -47.88 -18.40 -4.36
N ARG A 170 -48.85 -17.48 -4.53
CA ARG A 170 -48.70 -16.01 -4.41
C ARG A 170 -47.73 -15.65 -3.27
N GLY A 171 -46.87 -14.64 -3.46
CA GLY A 171 -45.76 -14.29 -2.54
C GLY A 171 -46.09 -14.23 -1.04
N TRP A 172 -47.30 -13.83 -0.66
CA TRP A 172 -47.75 -13.84 0.74
C TRP A 172 -47.86 -15.25 1.35
N ARG A 173 -48.15 -16.29 0.55
CA ARG A 173 -48.15 -17.70 1.00
C ARG A 173 -46.74 -18.20 1.25
N ARG A 174 -45.75 -17.76 0.47
CA ARG A 174 -44.33 -18.05 0.72
C ARG A 174 -43.88 -17.36 2.02
N GLN A 175 -44.29 -16.12 2.25
CA GLN A 175 -44.05 -15.39 3.51
C GLN A 175 -44.76 -16.06 4.70
N ILE A 176 -46.03 -16.48 4.57
CA ILE A 176 -46.74 -17.21 5.63
C ILE A 176 -46.11 -18.57 5.89
N ASN A 177 -45.64 -19.29 4.88
CA ASN A 177 -44.94 -20.56 5.08
C ASN A 177 -43.58 -20.34 5.76
N GLN A 178 -42.89 -19.23 5.48
CA GLN A 178 -41.67 -18.84 6.19
C GLN A 178 -41.95 -18.45 7.65
N ILE A 179 -43.02 -17.68 7.91
CA ILE A 179 -43.48 -17.37 9.26
C ILE A 179 -43.87 -18.65 9.99
N ALA A 180 -44.63 -19.55 9.35
CA ALA A 180 -45.02 -20.83 9.93
C ALA A 180 -43.81 -21.72 10.23
N ALA A 181 -42.78 -21.72 9.38
CA ALA A 181 -41.53 -22.43 9.64
C ALA A 181 -40.77 -21.84 10.84
N GLY A 182 -40.68 -20.50 10.94
CA GLY A 182 -40.08 -19.82 12.10
C GLY A 182 -40.87 -20.05 13.39
N VAL A 183 -42.20 -19.96 13.35
CA VAL A 183 -43.10 -20.25 14.47
C VAL A 183 -42.98 -21.72 14.90
N ARG A 184 -42.84 -22.65 13.95
CA ARG A 184 -42.65 -24.08 14.24
C ARG A 184 -41.29 -24.36 14.88
N GLN A 185 -40.22 -23.71 14.40
CA GLN A 185 -38.90 -23.79 15.06
C GLN A 185 -38.92 -23.24 16.48
N VAL A 186 -39.60 -22.10 16.72
CA VAL A 186 -39.77 -21.54 18.06
C VAL A 186 -40.60 -22.49 18.94
N ALA A 187 -41.69 -23.05 18.41
CA ALA A 187 -42.53 -24.01 19.12
C ALA A 187 -41.79 -25.33 19.42
N GLU A 188 -40.95 -25.82 18.51
CA GLU A 188 -40.10 -27.00 18.72
C GLU A 188 -38.98 -26.72 19.75
N ALA A 189 -38.37 -25.53 19.71
CA ALA A 189 -37.39 -25.08 20.70
C ALA A 189 -38.00 -24.90 22.11
N GLN A 190 -39.26 -24.44 22.18
CA GLN A 190 -40.06 -24.32 23.40
C GLN A 190 -40.58 -25.69 23.90
N ALA A 191 -40.98 -26.59 23.01
CA ALA A 191 -41.38 -27.95 23.35
C ALA A 191 -40.19 -28.81 23.83
N ALA A 192 -38.98 -28.55 23.32
CA ALA A 192 -37.75 -29.10 23.86
C ALA A 192 -37.35 -28.47 25.21
N ALA A 193 -38.02 -27.39 25.66
CA ALA A 193 -37.74 -26.68 26.93
C ALA A 193 -38.60 -27.19 28.09
N SER A 194 -39.63 -28.00 27.82
CA SER A 194 -40.53 -28.52 28.84
C SER A 194 -39.98 -29.79 29.50
N GLU A 195 -38.91 -29.64 30.28
CA GLU A 195 -38.73 -30.35 31.56
C GLU A 195 -37.98 -29.42 32.53
N PRO A 196 -38.68 -28.75 33.48
CA PRO A 196 -38.03 -27.95 34.50
C PRO A 196 -37.49 -28.88 35.58
N THR A 197 -36.33 -29.48 35.33
CA THR A 197 -35.44 -29.82 36.44
C THR A 197 -34.45 -28.68 36.60
N GLN A 198 -34.90 -27.62 37.28
CA GLN A 198 -34.02 -26.65 37.96
C GLN A 198 -33.18 -27.39 39.01
N ARG A 199 -32.22 -28.20 38.55
CA ARG A 199 -31.07 -28.56 39.36
C ARG A 199 -30.07 -27.45 39.13
N VAL A 200 -29.57 -26.86 40.22
CA VAL A 200 -28.44 -25.94 40.16
C VAL A 200 -27.30 -26.66 39.44
N LYS A 201 -26.79 -26.05 38.38
CA LYS A 201 -25.64 -26.54 37.60
C LYS A 201 -24.53 -25.53 37.74
N GLN A 202 -23.30 -26.01 37.78
CA GLN A 202 -22.12 -25.19 37.79
C GLN A 202 -21.37 -25.39 36.48
N ILE A 203 -21.06 -24.29 35.79
CA ILE A 203 -20.34 -24.30 34.51
C ILE A 203 -18.85 -24.06 34.75
N PHE A 204 -18.01 -24.75 34.01
CA PHE A 204 -16.57 -24.56 33.98
C PHE A 204 -16.16 -24.13 32.58
N TYR A 205 -15.17 -23.23 32.54
CA TYR A 205 -14.62 -22.64 31.32
C TYR A 205 -13.23 -23.20 31.13
N VAL A 206 -13.02 -23.93 30.05
CA VAL A 206 -11.77 -24.64 29.81
C VAL A 206 -11.03 -23.99 28.66
N VAL A 207 -9.86 -23.43 28.92
CA VAL A 207 -8.93 -23.00 27.86
C VAL A 207 -8.37 -24.26 27.18
N ASN A 208 -8.77 -24.51 25.94
CA ASN A 208 -8.23 -25.58 25.12
C ASN A 208 -6.90 -25.09 24.53
N VAL A 209 -5.79 -25.56 25.11
CA VAL A 209 -4.45 -25.05 24.83
C VAL A 209 -4.01 -25.40 23.39
N ALA A 210 -4.22 -26.63 22.93
CA ALA A 210 -3.79 -27.03 21.59
C ALA A 210 -4.51 -26.26 20.49
N ASP A 211 -5.83 -26.09 20.60
CA ASP A 211 -6.59 -25.34 19.60
C ASP A 211 -6.34 -23.83 19.72
N SER A 212 -6.16 -23.31 20.93
CA SER A 212 -5.75 -21.91 21.13
C SER A 212 -4.41 -21.58 20.47
N GLN A 213 -3.42 -22.48 20.57
CA GLN A 213 -2.14 -22.31 19.89
C GLN A 213 -2.28 -22.39 18.37
N ARG A 214 -3.01 -23.38 17.86
CA ARG A 214 -3.17 -23.58 16.41
C ARG A 214 -3.88 -22.41 15.74
N GLN A 215 -4.91 -21.87 16.40
CA GLN A 215 -5.72 -20.78 15.87
C GLN A 215 -5.20 -19.39 16.23
N ASN A 216 -4.15 -19.32 17.07
CA ASN A 216 -3.58 -18.07 17.57
C ASN A 216 -4.64 -17.14 18.20
N CYS A 217 -5.60 -17.74 18.89
CA CYS A 217 -6.70 -17.09 19.61
C CYS A 217 -6.99 -17.87 20.89
N LEU A 218 -7.88 -17.41 21.78
CA LEU A 218 -8.30 -18.23 22.91
C LEU A 218 -9.51 -19.07 22.55
N VAL A 219 -9.37 -20.37 22.68
CA VAL A 219 -10.43 -21.35 22.46
C VAL A 219 -10.92 -21.85 23.80
N PHE A 220 -12.22 -21.70 24.05
CA PHE A 220 -12.87 -22.14 25.28
C PHE A 220 -13.84 -23.29 25.03
N ASP A 221 -13.64 -24.41 25.72
CA ASP A 221 -14.60 -25.49 25.87
C ASP A 221 -15.45 -25.29 27.14
N PHE A 222 -16.67 -25.81 27.15
CA PHE A 222 -17.57 -25.72 28.31
C PHE A 222 -17.83 -27.08 28.95
N LEU A 223 -17.75 -27.13 30.27
CA LEU A 223 -18.17 -28.29 31.07
C LEU A 223 -19.24 -27.88 32.07
N GLN A 224 -20.04 -28.85 32.52
CA GLN A 224 -21.00 -28.66 33.59
C GLN A 224 -20.94 -29.80 34.60
N ARG A 225 -21.28 -29.50 35.85
CA ARG A 225 -21.61 -30.51 36.86
C ARG A 225 -22.94 -30.17 37.57
N PRO A 226 -23.84 -31.15 37.75
CA PRO A 226 -25.10 -30.92 38.44
C PRO A 226 -24.93 -30.99 39.96
N LEU A 227 -25.66 -30.17 40.70
CA LEU A 227 -25.81 -30.32 42.14
C LEU A 227 -26.73 -31.53 42.42
N LYS A 228 -26.23 -32.52 43.16
CA LYS A 228 -27.02 -33.68 43.58
C LYS A 228 -27.97 -33.28 44.70
N LYS A 229 -29.02 -34.08 44.90
CA LYS A 229 -30.02 -33.87 45.96
C LYS A 229 -29.44 -33.88 47.38
N ASN A 230 -28.27 -34.50 47.58
CA ASN A 230 -27.58 -34.58 48.87
C ASN A 230 -26.67 -33.36 49.13
N GLY A 231 -26.65 -32.36 48.24
CA GLY A 231 -25.79 -31.17 48.36
C GLY A 231 -24.38 -31.34 47.76
N ASP A 232 -23.99 -32.55 47.36
CA ASP A 232 -22.70 -32.77 46.71
C ASP A 232 -22.76 -32.49 45.21
N TRP A 233 -21.61 -32.15 44.62
CA TRP A 233 -21.51 -32.03 43.17
C TRP A 233 -21.43 -33.40 42.48
N GLY A 234 -22.02 -33.48 41.29
CA GLY A 234 -21.81 -34.57 40.33
C GLY A 234 -20.48 -34.47 39.60
N LYS A 235 -20.21 -35.47 38.76
CA LYS A 235 -19.02 -35.48 37.89
C LYS A 235 -19.11 -34.38 36.83
N LEU A 236 -17.95 -33.86 36.42
CA LEU A 236 -17.83 -32.95 35.29
C LEU A 236 -18.17 -33.67 33.97
N ARG A 237 -18.90 -32.99 33.09
CA ARG A 237 -19.27 -33.50 31.76
C ARG A 237 -19.26 -32.36 30.74
N PRO A 238 -18.94 -32.64 29.46
CA PRO A 238 -19.09 -31.67 28.38
C PRO A 238 -20.48 -31.02 28.38
N TYR A 239 -20.49 -29.70 28.17
CA TYR A 239 -21.69 -28.89 28.12
C TYR A 239 -21.77 -28.18 26.78
N SER A 240 -22.95 -28.23 26.15
CA SER A 240 -23.25 -27.43 24.96
C SER A 240 -24.26 -26.37 25.35
N VAL A 241 -23.94 -25.11 25.08
CA VAL A 241 -24.74 -23.95 25.47
C VAL A 241 -25.73 -23.62 24.36
N PRO A 242 -27.05 -23.88 24.54
CA PRO A 242 -28.06 -23.45 23.57
C PRO A 242 -28.21 -21.93 23.56
N ARG A 243 -27.94 -21.27 22.43
CA ARG A 243 -27.97 -19.81 22.29
C ARG A 243 -29.28 -19.16 22.75
N TYR A 244 -30.41 -19.76 22.39
CA TYR A 244 -31.75 -19.27 22.73
C TYR A 244 -32.14 -19.43 24.21
N ARG A 245 -31.32 -20.07 25.04
CA ARG A 245 -31.60 -20.28 26.47
C ARG A 245 -30.52 -19.69 27.39
N LEU A 246 -29.72 -18.74 26.91
CA LEU A 246 -28.79 -18.02 27.78
C LEU A 246 -29.53 -17.38 28.96
N ASP A 247 -30.71 -16.80 28.73
CA ASP A 247 -31.56 -16.22 29.79
C ASP A 247 -32.00 -17.24 30.85
N GLU A 248 -32.06 -18.53 30.50
CA GLU A 248 -32.46 -19.62 31.40
C GLU A 248 -31.28 -20.18 32.23
N VAL A 249 -30.04 -19.73 31.98
CA VAL A 249 -28.87 -20.09 32.81
C VAL A 249 -29.10 -19.58 34.24
N PRO A 250 -29.15 -20.45 35.27
CA PRO A 250 -29.58 -20.03 36.61
C PRO A 250 -28.62 -19.07 37.32
N ASP A 251 -27.31 -19.27 37.15
CA ASP A 251 -26.28 -18.42 37.76
C ASP A 251 -26.16 -17.11 36.94
N PRO A 252 -26.41 -15.93 37.54
CA PRO A 252 -26.32 -14.66 36.83
C PRO A 252 -24.90 -14.34 36.34
N VAL A 253 -23.86 -14.81 37.03
CA VAL A 253 -22.46 -14.65 36.61
C VAL A 253 -22.20 -15.49 35.37
N ASP A 254 -22.67 -16.74 35.35
CA ASP A 254 -22.53 -17.61 34.17
C ASP A 254 -23.31 -17.07 32.96
N ARG A 255 -24.49 -16.49 33.21
CA ARG A 255 -25.30 -15.85 32.17
C ARG A 255 -24.57 -14.69 31.52
N GLU A 256 -23.98 -13.79 32.32
CA GLU A 256 -23.18 -12.66 31.81
C GLU A 256 -21.96 -13.16 31.01
N LEU A 257 -21.17 -14.05 31.61
CA LEU A 257 -19.94 -14.56 31.01
C LEU A 257 -20.21 -15.31 29.70
N LEU A 258 -21.20 -16.20 29.67
CA LEU A 258 -21.59 -16.88 28.44
C LEU A 258 -22.11 -15.89 27.39
N GLY A 259 -22.86 -14.86 27.79
CA GLY A 259 -23.26 -13.78 26.88
C GLY A 259 -22.04 -13.11 26.24
N MET A 260 -21.05 -12.72 27.04
CA MET A 260 -19.81 -12.11 26.53
C MET A 260 -19.04 -13.05 25.59
N LEU A 261 -18.85 -14.31 25.97
CA LEU A 261 -18.12 -15.31 25.19
C LEU A 261 -18.81 -15.57 23.84
N VAL A 262 -20.10 -15.87 23.87
CA VAL A 262 -20.89 -16.23 22.69
C VAL A 262 -21.01 -15.07 21.70
N SER A 263 -21.16 -13.84 22.20
CA SER A 263 -21.19 -12.64 21.35
C SER A 263 -19.82 -12.29 20.76
N SER A 264 -18.73 -12.74 21.39
CA SER A 264 -17.35 -12.47 20.97
C SER A 264 -16.75 -13.59 20.10
N ASP A 265 -17.51 -14.65 19.79
CA ASP A 265 -17.03 -15.82 19.04
C ASP A 265 -16.67 -15.45 17.60
N MET A 266 -15.37 -15.44 17.30
CA MET A 266 -14.80 -15.11 15.99
C MET A 266 -15.23 -16.06 14.87
N ARG A 267 -15.77 -17.25 15.18
CA ARG A 267 -16.33 -18.12 14.13
C ARG A 267 -17.58 -17.53 13.48
N GLN A 268 -18.21 -16.53 14.10
CA GLN A 268 -19.37 -15.83 13.53
C GLN A 268 -18.98 -14.74 12.53
N THR A 269 -17.78 -14.15 12.65
CA THR A 269 -17.30 -13.13 11.70
C THR A 269 -16.85 -13.74 10.36
N VAL A 270 -16.56 -15.05 10.30
CA VAL A 270 -16.19 -15.73 9.04
C VAL A 270 -17.42 -16.18 8.24
N SER A 271 -18.62 -16.23 8.85
CA SER A 271 -19.85 -16.63 8.16
C SER A 271 -20.62 -15.47 7.50
N SER A 272 -20.08 -14.25 7.51
CA SER A 272 -20.77 -13.05 7.01
C SER A 272 -19.97 -12.30 5.94
N GLY A 273 -19.45 -13.03 4.96
CA GLY A 273 -19.17 -12.51 3.61
C GLY A 273 -20.42 -12.41 2.72
N SER A 274 -21.61 -12.69 3.27
CA SER A 274 -22.88 -12.53 2.57
C SER A 274 -23.48 -11.18 2.97
N TYR A 275 -23.23 -10.15 2.17
CA TYR A 275 -24.09 -8.96 2.11
C TYR A 275 -25.45 -9.37 1.55
N TYR A 276 -26.20 -10.13 2.35
CA TYR A 276 -27.59 -10.43 2.12
C TYR A 276 -28.33 -10.00 3.38
N TYR A 277 -29.23 -9.04 3.21
CA TYR A 277 -30.31 -8.78 4.17
C TYR A 277 -31.10 -10.09 4.32
N GLY A 278 -30.69 -10.90 5.29
CA GLY A 278 -31.18 -12.23 5.50
C GLY A 278 -31.06 -12.54 6.98
N TYR A 279 -32.17 -12.42 7.69
CA TYR A 279 -32.38 -13.04 8.99
C TYR A 279 -32.13 -14.55 8.86
N SER A 280 -30.87 -14.97 9.00
CA SER A 280 -30.52 -16.38 9.05
C SER A 280 -30.62 -16.85 10.50
N SER A 281 -31.32 -17.96 10.66
CA SER A 281 -31.79 -18.59 11.88
C SER A 281 -30.65 -19.21 12.71
N ASN A 282 -29.77 -18.39 13.26
CA ASN A 282 -28.75 -18.83 14.23
C ASN A 282 -29.28 -18.97 15.67
N TYR A 283 -30.57 -18.76 15.91
CA TYR A 283 -31.17 -18.90 17.24
C TYR A 283 -31.14 -20.35 17.79
N SER A 284 -31.06 -21.37 16.94
CA SER A 284 -31.14 -22.79 17.36
C SER A 284 -29.78 -23.47 17.60
N SER A 285 -28.64 -22.84 17.35
CA SER A 285 -27.35 -23.52 17.47
C SER A 285 -26.89 -23.66 18.93
N THR A 286 -26.43 -24.86 19.28
CA THR A 286 -25.72 -25.12 20.53
C THR A 286 -24.23 -24.86 20.35
N ILE A 287 -23.62 -24.17 21.31
CA ILE A 287 -22.21 -23.80 21.28
C ILE A 287 -21.44 -24.76 22.17
N GLN A 288 -20.49 -25.49 21.58
CA GLN A 288 -19.63 -26.42 22.31
C GLN A 288 -18.28 -25.81 22.67
N GLU A 289 -17.88 -24.80 21.89
CA GLU A 289 -16.57 -24.17 21.92
C GLU A 289 -16.76 -22.70 21.54
N VAL A 290 -15.90 -21.76 21.97
CA VAL A 290 -15.92 -20.35 21.56
C VAL A 290 -14.51 -19.87 21.26
N TRP A 291 -14.32 -19.11 20.18
CA TRP A 291 -13.02 -18.55 19.79
C TRP A 291 -12.98 -17.05 20.04
N ILE A 292 -12.02 -16.58 20.83
CA ILE A 292 -11.95 -15.19 21.27
C ILE A 292 -10.68 -14.53 20.77
N ALA A 293 -10.87 -13.36 20.16
CA ALA A 293 -9.77 -12.52 19.73
C ALA A 293 -8.86 -12.21 20.93
N PRO A 294 -7.53 -12.30 20.77
CA PRO A 294 -6.59 -12.00 21.85
C PRO A 294 -6.83 -10.64 22.55
N SER A 295 -7.31 -9.62 21.83
CA SER A 295 -7.65 -8.31 22.38
C SER A 295 -8.88 -8.30 23.30
N LEU A 296 -9.86 -9.19 23.08
CA LEU A 296 -11.03 -9.34 23.96
C LEU A 296 -10.75 -10.25 25.15
N ALA A 297 -9.75 -11.13 25.04
CA ALA A 297 -9.35 -12.02 26.10
C ALA A 297 -8.94 -11.27 27.38
N GLU A 298 -8.23 -10.14 27.26
CA GLU A 298 -7.83 -9.31 28.40
C GLU A 298 -9.02 -8.80 29.23
N MET A 299 -10.17 -8.58 28.59
CA MET A 299 -11.40 -8.16 29.27
C MET A 299 -12.16 -9.33 29.91
N ILE A 300 -12.16 -10.48 29.24
CA ILE A 300 -13.02 -11.62 29.61
C ILE A 300 -12.33 -12.55 30.61
N LEU A 301 -11.04 -12.85 30.42
CA LEU A 301 -10.29 -13.76 31.29
C LEU A 301 -10.30 -13.38 32.78
N PRO A 302 -10.14 -12.09 33.19
CA PRO A 302 -10.22 -11.72 34.59
C PRO A 302 -11.55 -12.13 35.24
N LYS A 303 -12.66 -11.92 34.52
CA LYS A 303 -14.00 -12.27 34.98
C LYS A 303 -14.18 -13.79 35.06
N LEU A 304 -13.67 -14.54 34.08
CA LEU A 304 -13.68 -16.01 34.11
C LEU A 304 -12.86 -16.56 35.27
N CYS A 305 -11.64 -16.06 35.49
CA CYS A 305 -10.75 -16.52 36.55
C CYS A 305 -11.29 -16.19 37.95
N ALA A 306 -11.96 -15.03 38.10
CA ALA A 306 -12.62 -14.65 39.35
C ALA A 306 -13.68 -15.66 39.81
N THR A 307 -14.23 -16.46 38.89
CA THR A 307 -15.19 -17.52 39.24
C THR A 307 -14.56 -18.74 39.91
N GLN A 308 -13.23 -18.88 39.90
CA GLN A 308 -12.48 -20.09 40.30
C GLN A 308 -12.91 -21.35 39.53
N ARG A 309 -13.46 -21.16 38.32
CA ARG A 309 -13.95 -22.23 37.42
C ARG A 309 -13.38 -22.12 36.00
N CYS A 310 -12.41 -21.22 35.81
CA CYS A 310 -11.60 -21.16 34.60
C CYS A 310 -10.40 -22.09 34.79
N VAL A 311 -10.28 -23.10 33.94
CA VAL A 311 -9.18 -24.09 33.97
C VAL A 311 -8.58 -24.20 32.57
N TRP A 312 -7.46 -24.90 32.42
CA TRP A 312 -6.92 -25.22 31.10
C TRP A 312 -6.74 -26.73 30.92
N ALA A 313 -6.76 -27.17 29.68
CA ALA A 313 -6.44 -28.53 29.29
C ALA A 313 -5.66 -28.54 27.98
N LEU A 314 -4.78 -29.52 27.80
CA LEU A 314 -4.01 -29.67 26.56
C LEU A 314 -4.93 -29.90 25.34
N ASN A 315 -6.01 -30.65 25.53
CA ASN A 315 -7.03 -30.94 24.52
C ASN A 315 -8.36 -31.32 25.20
N SER A 316 -9.41 -31.53 24.41
CA SER A 316 -10.74 -31.90 24.92
C SER A 316 -10.86 -33.34 25.47
N GLN A 317 -9.76 -34.12 25.55
CA GLN A 317 -9.73 -35.52 26.00
C GLN A 317 -9.11 -35.72 27.40
N VAL A 318 -8.84 -34.66 28.15
CA VAL A 318 -8.22 -34.73 29.48
C VAL A 318 -9.26 -34.95 30.58
N ASP A 319 -8.86 -35.59 31.69
CA ASP A 319 -9.67 -35.65 32.91
C ASP A 319 -9.69 -34.29 33.61
N PHE A 320 -10.71 -33.48 33.28
CA PHE A 320 -10.88 -32.12 33.79
C PHE A 320 -11.10 -32.04 35.31
N GLU A 321 -11.34 -33.17 36.01
CA GLU A 321 -11.44 -33.19 37.48
C GLU A 321 -10.07 -32.98 38.17
N GLN A 322 -8.96 -33.08 37.42
CA GLN A 322 -7.59 -32.89 37.93
C GLN A 322 -6.99 -31.52 37.55
N CYS A 323 -7.71 -30.69 36.80
CA CYS A 323 -7.24 -29.37 36.41
C CYS A 323 -7.45 -28.35 37.53
N GLU A 324 -6.40 -27.62 37.89
CA GLU A 324 -6.48 -26.54 38.88
C GLU A 324 -6.99 -25.23 38.25
N PRO A 325 -7.77 -24.40 38.98
CA PRO A 325 -8.23 -23.12 38.49
C PRO A 325 -7.08 -22.16 38.21
N VAL A 326 -7.16 -21.48 37.07
CA VAL A 326 -6.20 -20.44 36.69
C VAL A 326 -6.55 -19.14 37.39
N VAL A 327 -5.54 -18.50 37.97
CA VAL A 327 -5.67 -17.17 38.57
C VAL A 327 -5.27 -16.09 37.56
N TRP A 328 -6.11 -15.06 37.43
CA TRP A 328 -5.75 -13.90 36.64
C TRP A 328 -4.72 -13.04 37.38
N ASP A 329 -3.57 -12.84 36.75
CA ASP A 329 -2.51 -11.96 37.19
C ASP A 329 -2.73 -10.55 36.64
N SER A 330 -3.22 -9.67 37.53
CA SER A 330 -3.50 -8.27 37.23
C SER A 330 -2.28 -7.34 37.28
N SER A 331 -1.08 -7.88 37.53
CA SER A 331 0.14 -7.06 37.63
C SER A 331 0.62 -6.60 36.23
N ASP A 332 1.86 -6.13 36.13
CA ASP A 332 2.41 -5.59 34.87
C ASP A 332 2.44 -6.62 33.72
N ILE A 333 2.79 -6.15 32.52
CA ILE A 333 2.86 -6.97 31.31
C ILE A 333 4.15 -7.79 31.30
N TRP A 334 4.04 -9.08 30.99
CA TRP A 334 5.16 -9.96 30.74
C TRP A 334 5.86 -9.60 29.42
N ARG A 335 7.20 -9.59 29.43
CA ARG A 335 8.02 -9.31 28.24
C ARG A 335 8.89 -10.51 27.90
N ILE A 336 8.96 -10.86 26.63
CA ILE A 336 9.81 -11.94 26.13
C ILE A 336 11.22 -11.38 25.95
N GLY A 337 12.21 -12.18 26.34
CA GLY A 337 13.62 -11.89 26.11
C GLY A 337 14.40 -13.16 25.80
N LEU A 338 15.70 -13.00 25.56
CA LEU A 338 16.64 -14.11 25.43
C LEU A 338 17.56 -14.17 26.65
N GLU A 339 17.76 -15.38 27.15
CA GLU A 339 18.88 -15.71 28.04
C GLU A 339 19.98 -16.33 27.16
N VAL A 340 21.18 -15.74 27.16
CA VAL A 340 22.31 -16.22 26.38
C VAL A 340 23.47 -16.54 27.32
N VAL A 341 23.91 -17.80 27.32
CA VAL A 341 24.96 -18.28 28.22
C VAL A 341 26.09 -18.93 27.44
N SER A 342 27.33 -18.55 27.73
CA SER A 342 28.53 -19.14 27.14
C SER A 342 28.88 -20.48 27.81
N ASP A 343 29.08 -21.53 27.01
CA ASP A 343 29.64 -22.81 27.45
C ASP A 343 31.03 -23.01 26.81
N ALA A 344 32.05 -22.52 27.52
CA ALA A 344 33.42 -22.56 27.04
C ALA A 344 33.97 -23.99 26.87
N ALA A 345 33.43 -24.97 27.61
CA ALA A 345 33.87 -26.35 27.51
C ALA A 345 33.35 -27.01 26.23
N ALA A 346 32.09 -26.75 25.88
CA ALA A 346 31.46 -27.25 24.64
C ALA A 346 31.72 -26.36 23.42
N LYS A 347 32.26 -25.15 23.60
CA LYS A 347 32.52 -24.14 22.56
C LYS A 347 31.26 -23.68 21.80
N HIS A 348 30.16 -23.51 22.52
CA HIS A 348 28.92 -22.93 22.00
C HIS A 348 28.32 -21.91 22.97
N TRP A 349 27.41 -21.08 22.47
CA TRP A 349 26.44 -20.36 23.29
C TRP A 349 25.13 -21.13 23.33
N VAL A 350 24.46 -21.05 24.48
CA VAL A 350 23.13 -21.61 24.70
C VAL A 350 22.16 -20.43 24.76
N VAL A 351 21.30 -20.32 23.75
CA VAL A 351 20.27 -19.27 23.65
C VAL A 351 18.92 -19.86 24.06
N ARG A 352 18.25 -19.26 25.04
CA ARG A 352 16.96 -19.72 25.57
C ARG A 352 15.95 -18.57 25.60
N GLY A 353 14.68 -18.90 25.42
CA GLY A 353 13.60 -17.95 25.67
C GLY A 353 13.36 -17.75 27.17
N GLN A 354 13.35 -16.49 27.59
CA GLN A 354 12.90 -16.10 28.93
C GLN A 354 11.69 -15.17 28.83
N ILE A 355 10.91 -15.12 29.91
CA ILE A 355 9.80 -14.20 30.06
C ILE A 355 9.86 -13.53 31.43
N GLY A 356 9.89 -12.20 31.42
CA GLY A 356 10.23 -11.41 32.58
C GLY A 356 9.28 -10.23 32.80
N ARG A 357 9.16 -9.83 34.07
CA ARG A 357 8.39 -8.66 34.50
C ARG A 357 8.87 -8.19 35.87
N GLY A 358 9.36 -6.96 35.95
CA GLY A 358 10.00 -6.47 37.18
C GLY A 358 11.14 -7.40 37.58
N ASP A 359 11.14 -7.85 38.84
CA ASP A 359 12.13 -8.80 39.36
C ASP A 359 11.77 -10.28 39.10
N GLN A 360 10.61 -10.55 38.51
CA GLN A 360 10.18 -11.92 38.19
C GLN A 360 10.72 -12.33 36.83
N GLN A 361 11.38 -13.49 36.78
CA GLN A 361 11.89 -14.11 35.56
C GLN A 361 11.50 -15.59 35.54
N ARG A 362 11.05 -16.07 34.38
CA ARG A 362 10.66 -17.47 34.15
C ARG A 362 11.19 -17.95 32.81
N ARG A 363 11.35 -19.26 32.66
CA ARG A 363 11.64 -19.84 31.34
C ARG A 363 10.39 -19.77 30.47
N LEU A 364 10.56 -19.43 29.20
CA LEU A 364 9.43 -19.37 28.27
C LEU A 364 8.76 -20.74 28.10
N THR A 365 9.52 -21.83 28.22
CA THR A 365 9.01 -23.22 28.19
C THR A 365 8.05 -23.57 29.34
N GLU A 366 8.02 -22.79 30.42
CA GLU A 366 7.04 -22.97 31.50
C GLU A 366 5.64 -22.48 31.10
N ALA A 367 5.52 -21.67 30.04
CA ALA A 367 4.25 -21.21 29.54
C ALA A 367 3.50 -22.36 28.83
N VAL A 368 2.33 -22.70 29.33
CA VAL A 368 1.43 -23.68 28.75
C VAL A 368 0.81 -23.15 27.45
N LEU A 369 0.49 -21.86 27.40
CA LEU A 369 0.00 -21.16 26.21
C LEU A 369 0.63 -19.77 26.14
N LEU A 370 0.97 -19.36 24.92
CA LEU A 370 1.50 -18.04 24.61
C LEU A 370 0.88 -17.59 23.27
N ASN A 371 0.26 -16.42 23.25
CA ASN A 371 -0.23 -15.75 22.05
C ASN A 371 0.11 -14.25 22.10
N SER A 372 -0.35 -13.45 21.14
CA SER A 372 -0.02 -12.02 21.04
C SER A 372 -0.48 -11.12 22.20
N HIS A 373 -1.28 -11.60 23.15
CA HIS A 373 -1.75 -10.74 24.25
C HIS A 373 -1.77 -11.41 25.62
N ILE A 374 -1.83 -12.74 25.65
CA ILE A 374 -1.95 -13.53 26.88
C ILE A 374 -0.84 -14.58 26.95
N VAL A 375 -0.28 -14.71 28.15
CA VAL A 375 0.51 -15.86 28.58
C VAL A 375 -0.25 -16.63 29.66
N LEU A 376 -0.23 -17.95 29.55
CA LEU A 376 -0.80 -18.88 30.53
C LEU A 376 0.31 -19.78 31.05
N PHE A 377 0.51 -19.73 32.35
CA PHE A 377 1.29 -20.70 33.13
C PHE A 377 0.32 -21.69 33.79
N PRO A 378 0.82 -22.80 34.39
CA PRO A 378 -0.04 -23.79 35.02
C PRO A 378 -1.03 -23.21 36.03
N GLU A 379 -0.58 -22.24 36.83
CA GLU A 379 -1.32 -21.65 37.96
C GLU A 379 -1.99 -20.31 37.61
N THR A 380 -1.45 -19.59 36.63
CA THR A 380 -1.75 -18.17 36.42
C THR A 380 -1.81 -17.80 34.95
N CYS A 381 -2.68 -16.88 34.56
CA CYS A 381 -2.64 -16.23 33.26
C CYS A 381 -2.53 -14.72 33.39
N GLY A 382 -1.88 -14.08 32.42
CA GLY A 382 -1.66 -12.64 32.44
C GLY A 382 -1.33 -12.09 31.07
N ARG A 383 -1.02 -10.80 31.02
CA ARG A 383 -0.77 -10.06 29.78
C ARG A 383 0.67 -10.23 29.31
N VAL A 384 0.89 -10.36 28.01
CA VAL A 384 2.24 -10.40 27.39
C VAL A 384 2.35 -9.39 26.26
N GLN A 385 3.56 -8.85 26.04
CA GLN A 385 3.85 -7.99 24.91
C GLN A 385 3.78 -8.77 23.59
N GLY A 386 2.94 -8.31 22.66
CA GLY A 386 2.50 -9.11 21.52
C GLY A 386 3.42 -9.20 20.32
N ASP A 387 4.27 -8.19 20.13
CA ASP A 387 5.20 -8.06 19.01
C ASP A 387 6.18 -9.23 18.88
N LEU A 388 6.61 -9.80 20.00
CA LEU A 388 7.55 -10.91 20.06
C LEU A 388 6.88 -12.27 20.32
N ALA A 389 5.63 -12.26 20.80
CA ALA A 389 4.94 -13.50 21.17
C ALA A 389 4.60 -14.36 19.96
N GLN A 390 4.29 -13.72 18.82
CA GLN A 390 4.18 -14.41 17.53
C GLN A 390 5.56 -14.50 16.86
N GLY A 391 5.96 -15.69 16.41
CA GLY A 391 7.31 -15.94 15.90
C GLY A 391 8.26 -16.38 17.01
N TRP A 392 9.04 -15.45 17.57
CA TRP A 392 10.06 -15.74 18.60
C TRP A 392 9.48 -16.52 19.78
N GLY A 393 8.37 -16.04 20.34
CA GLY A 393 7.74 -16.68 21.48
C GLY A 393 7.31 -18.13 21.22
N SER A 394 6.82 -18.42 20.02
CA SER A 394 6.41 -19.78 19.62
C SER A 394 7.61 -20.71 19.48
N VAL A 395 8.64 -20.27 18.75
CA VAL A 395 9.84 -21.07 18.46
C VAL A 395 10.67 -21.32 19.73
N LEU A 396 10.93 -20.28 20.52
CA LEU A 396 11.73 -20.37 21.76
C LEU A 396 11.04 -21.18 22.86
N ARG A 397 9.72 -21.41 22.74
CA ARG A 397 8.97 -22.26 23.65
C ARG A 397 8.97 -23.72 23.21
N SER A 398 8.94 -23.99 21.90
CA SER A 398 9.03 -25.36 21.37
C SER A 398 10.45 -25.91 21.45
N GLU A 399 11.44 -25.08 21.16
CA GLU A 399 12.86 -25.43 21.21
C GLU A 399 13.41 -25.04 22.59
N SER A 400 13.75 -26.03 23.42
CA SER A 400 14.19 -25.78 24.81
C SER A 400 15.47 -24.94 24.93
N ALA A 401 16.33 -24.98 23.90
CA ALA A 401 17.49 -24.13 23.74
C ALA A 401 18.03 -24.22 22.30
N MET A 402 18.55 -23.12 21.77
CA MET A 402 19.33 -23.10 20.55
C MET A 402 20.83 -23.14 20.91
N LEU A 403 21.58 -24.03 20.27
CA LEU A 403 23.02 -24.14 20.44
C LEU A 403 23.71 -23.46 19.27
N VAL A 404 24.52 -22.44 19.56
CA VAL A 404 25.24 -21.65 18.54
C VAL A 404 26.74 -21.86 18.72
N PRO A 405 27.42 -22.63 17.84
CA PRO A 405 28.87 -22.81 17.91
C PRO A 405 29.62 -21.48 17.86
N TYR A 406 30.78 -21.41 18.53
CA TYR A 406 31.59 -20.18 18.55
C TYR A 406 32.05 -19.71 17.17
N GLU A 407 32.27 -20.65 16.26
CA GLU A 407 32.65 -20.36 14.87
C GLU A 407 31.51 -19.74 14.04
N ASP A 408 30.25 -19.98 14.43
CA ASP A 408 29.06 -19.51 13.72
C ASP A 408 28.60 -18.12 14.19
N ARG A 409 29.36 -17.44 15.06
CA ARG A 409 28.99 -16.11 15.62
C ARG A 409 28.56 -15.13 14.53
N VAL A 410 29.34 -15.02 13.46
CA VAL A 410 29.11 -14.06 12.37
C VAL A 410 27.83 -14.39 11.59
N ASP A 411 27.61 -15.67 11.23
CA ASP A 411 26.39 -16.09 10.53
C ASP A 411 25.15 -15.94 11.42
N PHE A 412 25.28 -16.24 12.71
CA PHE A 412 24.20 -16.05 13.68
C PHE A 412 23.80 -14.57 13.79
N LEU A 413 24.78 -13.66 13.95
CA LEU A 413 24.52 -12.22 14.04
C LEU A 413 23.97 -11.64 12.73
N ASP A 414 24.45 -12.09 11.57
CA ASP A 414 23.90 -11.70 10.26
C ASP A 414 22.42 -12.10 10.14
N ARG A 415 22.07 -13.32 10.53
CA ARG A 415 20.67 -13.79 10.55
C ARG A 415 19.83 -13.03 11.57
N LEU A 416 20.40 -12.74 12.74
CA LEU A 416 19.73 -12.00 13.80
C LEU A 416 19.39 -10.57 13.36
N ALA A 417 20.31 -9.91 12.65
CA ALA A 417 20.12 -8.56 12.13
C ALA A 417 18.96 -8.44 11.13
N ARG A 418 18.57 -9.53 10.48
CA ARG A 418 17.46 -9.56 9.52
C ARG A 418 16.08 -9.50 10.19
N PHE A 419 15.98 -9.70 11.50
CA PHE A 419 14.68 -9.59 12.19
C PHE A 419 14.37 -8.13 12.53
N THR A 420 13.15 -7.70 12.21
CA THR A 420 12.65 -6.35 12.54
C THR A 420 12.59 -6.10 14.05
N ASN A 421 12.25 -7.13 14.83
CA ASN A 421 12.24 -7.10 16.28
C ASN A 421 13.00 -8.31 16.83
N VAL A 422 14.12 -8.05 17.49
CA VAL A 422 14.89 -9.04 18.24
C VAL A 422 14.53 -8.92 19.72
N PRO A 423 14.20 -10.01 20.43
CA PRO A 423 13.91 -9.91 21.85
C PRO A 423 15.12 -9.39 22.63
N PRO A 424 14.92 -8.54 23.64
CA PRO A 424 16.00 -8.04 24.49
C PRO A 424 16.74 -9.22 25.13
N ALA A 425 18.06 -9.11 25.20
CA ALA A 425 18.92 -10.16 25.72
C ALA A 425 20.05 -9.56 26.55
N ASP A 426 20.41 -10.24 27.63
CA ASP A 426 21.64 -9.97 28.36
C ASP A 426 22.77 -10.75 27.68
N TRP A 427 23.41 -10.12 26.70
CA TRP A 427 24.47 -10.76 25.91
C TRP A 427 25.74 -10.97 26.76
N PRO A 428 26.34 -12.18 26.76
CA PRO A 428 27.61 -12.40 27.43
C PRO A 428 28.71 -11.60 26.73
N LEU A 429 29.77 -11.21 27.46
CA LEU A 429 30.85 -10.33 26.94
C LEU A 429 31.52 -10.85 25.66
N ASP A 430 31.54 -12.17 25.45
CA ASP A 430 32.11 -12.82 24.27
C ASP A 430 31.15 -12.88 23.06
N MET A 431 29.88 -12.51 23.24
CA MET A 431 28.85 -12.41 22.20
C MET A 431 28.18 -11.03 22.13
N ALA A 432 28.55 -10.11 23.02
CA ALA A 432 27.97 -8.78 23.12
C ALA A 432 28.02 -8.05 21.77
N ILE A 433 26.90 -7.42 21.43
CA ILE A 433 26.70 -6.69 20.19
C ILE A 433 25.78 -5.49 20.46
N ASP A 434 26.14 -4.33 19.90
CA ASP A 434 25.32 -3.14 20.04
C ASP A 434 24.24 -3.10 18.95
N PHE A 435 23.03 -2.72 19.33
CA PHE A 435 21.94 -2.45 18.39
C PHE A 435 21.76 -0.93 18.29
N VAL A 436 21.92 -0.39 17.08
CA VAL A 436 21.80 1.05 16.81
C VAL A 436 20.71 1.27 15.78
N ASP A 437 19.82 2.23 16.01
CA ASP A 437 18.85 2.65 15.00
C ASP A 437 19.56 3.49 13.94
N GLY A 438 19.55 3.00 12.70
CA GLY A 438 20.18 3.69 11.58
C GLY A 438 19.38 4.91 11.12
N GLU A 439 20.09 5.87 10.51
CA GLU A 439 19.48 7.05 9.88
C GLU A 439 19.57 6.91 8.35
N PRO A 440 18.49 6.47 7.68
CA PRO A 440 18.53 6.25 6.24
C PRO A 440 18.57 7.55 5.44
N LYS A 441 19.27 7.53 4.31
CA LYS A 441 19.11 8.51 3.24
C LYS A 441 18.19 7.97 2.16
N GLY A 442 17.26 8.80 1.71
CA GLY A 442 16.36 8.45 0.62
C GLY A 442 17.08 8.41 -0.72
N ILE A 443 16.93 7.31 -1.47
CA ILE A 443 17.33 7.18 -2.86
C ILE A 443 16.07 7.00 -3.71
N LEU A 444 15.99 7.76 -4.79
CA LEU A 444 14.90 7.72 -5.73
C LEU A 444 15.42 7.31 -7.12
N ARG A 445 14.96 6.15 -7.60
CA ARG A 445 15.26 5.68 -8.97
C ARG A 445 14.05 5.87 -9.87
N ILE A 446 14.14 6.81 -10.79
CA ILE A 446 13.08 7.18 -11.72
C ILE A 446 13.33 6.47 -13.05
N ASN A 447 12.39 5.64 -13.48
CA ASN A 447 12.46 4.95 -14.75
C ASN A 447 11.28 5.36 -15.64
N ARG A 448 11.58 5.51 -16.94
CA ARG A 448 10.55 5.67 -17.96
C ARG A 448 10.00 4.30 -18.32
N THR A 449 8.88 3.90 -17.75
CA THR A 449 8.22 2.66 -18.17
C THR A 449 7.29 2.94 -19.34
N GLN A 450 7.51 2.25 -20.45
CA GLN A 450 6.67 2.36 -21.65
C GLN A 450 5.24 1.90 -21.33
N LEU A 451 4.26 2.70 -21.77
CA LEU A 451 2.83 2.41 -21.83
C LEU A 451 2.09 2.35 -20.49
N SER A 452 1.97 3.51 -19.85
CA SER A 452 0.76 3.80 -19.09
C SER A 452 -0.38 4.17 -20.05
N ARG A 453 -1.54 3.50 -19.91
CA ARG A 453 -2.80 3.89 -20.58
C ARG A 453 -3.45 5.12 -19.91
N THR A 454 -2.99 5.52 -18.74
CA THR A 454 -3.58 6.56 -17.89
C THR A 454 -2.88 7.93 -18.04
N GLY A 455 -1.79 8.03 -18.81
CA GLY A 455 -1.11 9.30 -19.11
C GLY A 455 0.43 9.21 -19.10
N PRO A 456 1.14 10.32 -19.30
CA PRO A 456 2.60 10.36 -19.29
C PRO A 456 3.12 10.36 -17.84
N TYR A 457 3.23 9.18 -17.24
CA TYR A 457 3.76 9.00 -15.89
C TYR A 457 5.18 8.42 -15.89
N TRP A 458 5.96 8.86 -14.91
CA TRP A 458 7.24 8.30 -14.52
C TRP A 458 7.07 7.47 -13.26
N PHE A 459 7.71 6.30 -13.24
CA PHE A 459 7.63 5.37 -12.13
C PHE A 459 8.93 5.43 -11.32
N CYS A 460 8.77 5.50 -10.01
CA CYS A 460 9.86 5.71 -9.08
C CYS A 460 9.95 4.52 -8.13
N HIS A 461 11.15 3.95 -8.02
CA HIS A 461 11.49 3.00 -6.98
C HIS A 461 12.18 3.75 -5.85
N VAL A 462 11.76 3.47 -4.63
CA VAL A 462 12.25 4.15 -3.43
C VAL A 462 13.14 3.17 -2.67
N LEU A 463 14.35 3.62 -2.34
CA LEU A 463 15.30 2.86 -1.54
C LEU A 463 15.76 3.71 -0.36
N PHE A 464 16.14 3.05 0.72
CA PHE A 464 16.68 3.63 1.93
C PHE A 464 18.12 3.17 2.10
N ASP A 465 19.06 4.10 2.05
CA ASP A 465 20.48 3.84 2.19
C ASP A 465 20.92 4.05 3.62
N TYR A 466 21.37 2.96 4.25
CA TYR A 466 21.94 2.96 5.61
C TYR A 466 23.48 2.99 5.59
N GLY A 467 24.09 3.22 4.43
CA GLY A 467 25.54 3.28 4.23
C GLY A 467 26.22 1.91 4.06
N LEU A 468 25.73 0.88 4.76
CA LEU A 468 26.19 -0.50 4.61
C LEU A 468 25.37 -1.27 3.58
N GLU A 469 24.06 -1.06 3.59
CA GLU A 469 23.11 -1.74 2.71
C GLU A 469 21.93 -0.82 2.36
N GLN A 470 21.34 -1.08 1.19
CA GLN A 470 20.15 -0.38 0.70
C GLN A 470 18.94 -1.30 0.83
N PHE A 471 17.85 -0.77 1.39
CA PHE A 471 16.59 -1.49 1.54
C PHE A 471 15.52 -0.86 0.66
N SER A 472 14.73 -1.70 -0.01
CA SER A 472 13.52 -1.21 -0.68
C SER A 472 12.38 -1.01 0.32
N VAL A 473 11.35 -0.26 -0.08
CA VAL A 473 10.13 -0.09 0.71
C VAL A 473 9.49 -1.43 1.10
N ARG A 474 9.67 -2.46 0.28
CA ARG A 474 9.09 -3.79 0.45
C ARG A 474 10.02 -4.78 1.15
N ASP A 475 11.24 -4.38 1.45
CA ASP A 475 12.18 -5.27 2.12
C ASP A 475 11.64 -5.60 3.52
N GLU A 476 11.61 -6.88 3.87
CA GLU A 476 11.09 -7.36 5.15
C GLU A 476 12.18 -7.48 6.21
N ARG A 477 13.45 -7.33 5.82
CA ARG A 477 14.59 -7.41 6.74
C ARG A 477 14.57 -6.24 7.70
N GLY A 478 14.94 -6.50 8.95
CA GLY A 478 14.97 -5.52 10.04
C GLY A 478 16.22 -4.66 10.13
N GLY A 479 17.28 -5.00 9.41
CA GLY A 479 18.58 -4.35 9.57
C GLY A 479 19.70 -5.12 8.89
N VAL A 480 20.93 -4.70 9.19
CA VAL A 480 22.18 -5.26 8.68
C VAL A 480 23.22 -5.36 9.80
N TYR A 481 23.98 -6.45 9.80
CA TYR A 481 25.11 -6.62 10.71
C TYR A 481 26.36 -5.97 10.10
N ASP A 482 27.08 -5.16 10.88
CA ASP A 482 28.38 -4.58 10.52
C ASP A 482 29.51 -5.34 11.22
N PRO A 483 30.25 -6.22 10.52
CA PRO A 483 31.38 -6.93 11.12
C PRO A 483 32.57 -6.02 11.46
N GLN A 484 32.71 -4.85 10.81
CA GLN A 484 33.82 -3.93 11.07
C GLN A 484 33.54 -3.07 12.29
N GLY A 485 32.29 -2.60 12.41
CA GLY A 485 31.81 -1.83 13.56
C GLY A 485 31.44 -2.67 14.78
N GLU A 486 31.32 -4.00 14.64
CA GLU A 486 30.80 -4.91 15.67
C GLU A 486 29.46 -4.40 16.23
N LEU A 487 28.52 -4.08 15.34
CA LEU A 487 27.17 -3.61 15.68
C LEU A 487 26.12 -4.09 14.68
N ILE A 488 24.85 -4.07 15.09
CA ILE A 488 23.69 -4.29 14.22
C ILE A 488 22.99 -2.95 14.01
N VAL A 489 22.93 -2.51 12.74
CA VAL A 489 22.17 -1.33 12.33
C VAL A 489 20.74 -1.76 12.04
N ARG A 490 19.80 -1.34 12.90
CA ARG A 490 18.37 -1.57 12.72
C ARG A 490 17.79 -0.53 11.77
N ARG A 491 16.86 -0.97 10.93
CA ARG A 491 16.06 -0.08 10.10
C ARG A 491 15.13 0.74 10.98
N ASN A 492 15.18 2.05 10.78
CA ASN A 492 14.29 2.98 11.45
C ASN A 492 13.05 3.22 10.59
N LEU A 493 12.05 2.36 10.75
CA LEU A 493 10.80 2.40 9.98
C LEU A 493 10.01 3.72 10.17
N GLU A 494 10.21 4.41 11.30
CA GLU A 494 9.59 5.72 11.52
C GLU A 494 10.20 6.80 10.62
N VAL A 495 11.52 6.81 10.48
CA VAL A 495 12.23 7.74 9.59
C VAL A 495 11.94 7.40 8.13
N GLU A 496 11.93 6.11 7.76
CA GLU A 496 11.52 5.67 6.42
C GLU A 496 10.10 6.14 6.07
N ARG A 497 9.16 6.06 7.02
CA ARG A 497 7.79 6.57 6.82
C ARG A 497 7.78 8.08 6.59
N LYS A 498 8.54 8.86 7.38
CA LYS A 498 8.65 10.32 7.19
C LYS A 498 9.23 10.67 5.81
N LEU A 499 10.23 9.92 5.34
CA LEU A 499 10.76 10.08 3.98
C LEU A 499 9.68 9.79 2.92
N LEU A 500 8.89 8.73 3.08
CA LEU A 500 7.77 8.43 2.18
C LEU A 500 6.69 9.53 2.18
N GLU A 501 6.41 10.14 3.33
CA GLU A 501 5.48 11.26 3.45
C GLU A 501 5.98 12.51 2.69
N GLN A 502 7.30 12.73 2.61
CA GLN A 502 7.88 13.81 1.78
C GLN A 502 7.59 13.61 0.30
N LEU A 503 7.65 12.36 -0.20
CA LEU A 503 7.31 12.04 -1.58
C LEU A 503 5.84 12.32 -1.87
N ASP A 504 4.96 11.95 -0.93
CA ASP A 504 3.52 12.18 -1.05
C ASP A 504 3.21 13.71 -1.10
N ALA A 505 3.90 14.50 -0.27
CA ALA A 505 3.80 15.97 -0.28
C ALA A 505 4.30 16.60 -1.59
N ALA A 506 5.29 15.98 -2.24
CA ALA A 506 5.83 16.40 -3.53
C ALA A 506 5.03 15.86 -4.75
N GLN A 507 3.77 15.46 -4.54
CA GLN A 507 2.84 14.96 -5.55
C GLN A 507 3.22 13.62 -6.20
N ALA A 508 4.19 12.88 -5.67
CA ALA A 508 4.46 11.52 -6.08
C ALA A 508 3.43 10.59 -5.42
N LYS A 509 2.47 10.09 -6.22
CA LYS A 509 1.37 9.25 -5.72
C LYS A 509 1.77 7.79 -5.70
N ARG A 510 1.07 6.97 -4.90
CA ARG A 510 1.16 5.51 -5.03
C ARG A 510 0.56 5.07 -6.39
N PRO A 511 1.18 4.12 -7.10
CA PRO A 511 0.57 3.52 -8.28
C PRO A 511 -0.71 2.78 -7.91
N THR A 512 -1.63 2.64 -8.86
CA THR A 512 -2.76 1.72 -8.68
C THR A 512 -2.28 0.27 -8.74
N ASP A 513 -3.03 -0.68 -8.20
CA ASP A 513 -2.63 -2.11 -8.16
C ASP A 513 -2.22 -2.64 -9.55
N PHE A 514 -2.94 -2.25 -10.60
CA PHE A 514 -2.60 -2.61 -11.97
C PHE A 514 -1.24 -2.05 -12.43
N GLU A 515 -0.95 -0.78 -12.12
CA GLU A 515 0.33 -0.16 -12.48
C GLU A 515 1.48 -0.73 -11.66
N PHE A 516 1.24 -0.97 -10.37
CA PHE A 516 2.17 -1.61 -9.46
C PHE A 516 2.55 -3.02 -9.92
N ASN A 517 1.58 -3.86 -10.29
CA ASN A 517 1.83 -5.22 -10.76
C ASN A 517 2.68 -5.28 -12.04
N ARG A 518 2.70 -4.21 -12.85
CA ARG A 518 3.49 -4.16 -14.09
C ARG A 518 4.88 -3.55 -13.91
N THR A 519 5.04 -2.65 -12.96
CA THR A 519 6.24 -1.82 -12.83
C THR A 519 7.02 -2.09 -11.55
N GLU A 520 6.36 -2.69 -10.55
CA GLU A 520 6.83 -2.81 -9.18
C GLU A 520 7.29 -1.49 -8.56
N ALA A 521 6.82 -0.36 -9.08
CA ALA A 521 7.19 0.95 -8.61
C ALA A 521 6.49 1.30 -7.28
N ASP A 522 7.18 2.04 -6.42
CA ASP A 522 6.65 2.45 -5.12
C ASP A 522 5.89 3.77 -5.23
N ARG A 523 6.25 4.61 -6.22
CA ARG A 523 5.62 5.89 -6.53
C ARG A 523 5.48 6.12 -8.03
N LYS A 524 4.54 6.97 -8.40
CA LYS A 524 4.38 7.51 -9.76
C LYS A 524 4.24 9.02 -9.74
N ILE A 525 4.78 9.67 -10.75
CA ILE A 525 4.68 11.11 -10.94
C ILE A 525 4.35 11.45 -12.39
N HIS A 526 3.49 12.45 -12.59
CA HIS A 526 3.15 12.92 -13.93
C HIS A 526 4.32 13.70 -14.54
N ASP A 527 4.58 13.52 -15.84
CA ASP A 527 5.73 14.13 -16.56
C ASP A 527 5.83 15.66 -16.38
N ARG A 528 4.69 16.35 -16.40
CA ARG A 528 4.61 17.80 -16.16
C ARG A 528 5.21 18.26 -14.82
N HIS A 529 5.20 17.40 -13.81
CA HIS A 529 5.66 17.70 -12.45
C HIS A 529 7.03 17.10 -12.14
N LEU A 530 7.64 16.39 -13.11
CA LEU A 530 8.90 15.68 -12.88
C LEU A 530 10.04 16.62 -12.50
N SER A 531 10.13 17.78 -13.16
CA SER A 531 11.23 18.74 -12.93
C SER A 531 11.18 19.27 -11.50
N ASP A 532 10.05 19.85 -11.11
CA ASP A 532 9.83 20.42 -9.77
C ASP A 532 10.01 19.37 -8.68
N PHE A 533 9.59 18.13 -8.93
CA PHE A 533 9.76 17.02 -8.00
C PHE A 533 11.22 16.58 -7.85
N VAL A 534 11.95 16.41 -8.95
CA VAL A 534 13.37 16.07 -8.91
C VAL A 534 14.13 17.16 -8.17
N GLU A 535 13.81 18.43 -8.44
CA GLU A 535 14.38 19.58 -7.73
C GLU A 535 14.06 19.52 -6.22
N ALA A 536 12.79 19.42 -5.85
CA ALA A 536 12.34 19.38 -4.46
C ALA A 536 12.98 18.22 -3.68
N MET A 537 13.08 17.04 -4.27
CA MET A 537 13.70 15.88 -3.62
C MET A 537 15.21 16.06 -3.48
N THR A 538 15.88 16.60 -4.50
CA THR A 538 17.31 16.89 -4.43
C THR A 538 17.61 17.94 -3.35
N VAL A 539 16.77 18.98 -3.21
CA VAL A 539 16.86 19.99 -2.15
C VAL A 539 16.59 19.38 -0.76
N ALA A 540 15.66 18.45 -0.67
CA ALA A 540 15.38 17.70 0.56
C ALA A 540 16.47 16.67 0.93
N GLY A 541 17.55 16.57 0.14
CA GLY A 541 18.70 15.71 0.42
C GLY A 541 18.60 14.29 -0.13
N TRP A 542 17.63 14.03 -1.01
CA TRP A 542 17.50 12.74 -1.68
C TRP A 542 18.57 12.56 -2.75
N GLN A 543 19.03 11.32 -2.94
CA GLN A 543 19.82 10.95 -4.11
C GLN A 543 18.88 10.53 -5.23
N VAL A 544 18.84 11.31 -6.32
CA VAL A 544 17.94 11.03 -7.45
C VAL A 544 18.73 10.47 -8.64
N GLU A 545 18.28 9.33 -9.14
CA GLU A 545 18.78 8.68 -10.35
C GLU A 545 17.64 8.59 -11.36
N ALA A 546 17.82 9.08 -12.58
CA ALA A 546 16.84 8.95 -13.66
C ALA A 546 17.40 8.15 -14.83
N GLU A 547 16.67 7.13 -15.27
CA GLU A 547 17.08 6.22 -16.35
C GLU A 547 18.47 5.61 -16.12
N GLY A 548 18.82 5.33 -14.87
CA GLY A 548 20.13 4.80 -14.48
C GLY A 548 21.27 5.83 -14.47
N VAL A 549 20.99 7.12 -14.60
CA VAL A 549 21.99 8.20 -14.53
C VAL A 549 21.69 9.11 -13.33
N LYS A 550 22.70 9.35 -12.50
CA LYS A 550 22.60 10.25 -11.34
C LYS A 550 22.30 11.68 -11.82
N ILE A 551 21.33 12.32 -11.18
CA ILE A 551 20.99 13.73 -11.39
C ILE A 551 21.72 14.57 -10.33
N ARG A 552 22.37 15.65 -10.77
CA ARG A 552 23.07 16.60 -9.92
C ARG A 552 22.37 17.95 -9.93
N ARG A 553 22.36 18.61 -8.78
CA ARG A 553 21.83 19.97 -8.60
C ARG A 553 22.73 21.01 -9.27
N PRO A 554 22.17 22.09 -9.84
CA PRO A 554 22.94 23.27 -10.14
C PRO A 554 23.39 23.96 -8.85
N GLY A 555 24.65 24.36 -8.79
CA GLY A 555 25.26 25.20 -7.79
C GLY A 555 25.31 26.66 -8.23
N ALA A 556 26.23 27.43 -7.66
CA ALA A 556 26.40 28.83 -8.01
C ALA A 556 26.89 28.99 -9.46
N VAL A 557 26.31 29.96 -10.17
CA VAL A 557 26.80 30.40 -11.47
C VAL A 557 27.93 31.37 -11.23
N ARG A 558 29.11 31.11 -11.79
CA ARG A 558 30.22 32.08 -11.79
C ARG A 558 30.38 32.63 -13.19
N LEU A 559 30.43 33.95 -13.29
CA LEU A 559 30.57 34.66 -14.55
C LEU A 559 31.81 35.56 -14.49
N SER A 560 32.50 35.70 -15.62
CA SER A 560 33.57 36.67 -15.79
C SER A 560 33.49 37.34 -17.14
N VAL A 561 33.70 38.66 -17.16
CA VAL A 561 33.77 39.44 -18.41
C VAL A 561 35.20 39.86 -18.66
N SER A 562 35.71 39.52 -19.84
CA SER A 562 36.99 40.02 -20.37
C SER A 562 36.79 40.85 -21.62
N SER A 563 37.58 41.91 -21.73
CA SER A 563 37.54 42.86 -22.85
C SER A 563 38.58 42.49 -23.91
N ALA A 564 38.15 42.46 -25.16
CA ALA A 564 39.02 42.39 -26.33
C ALA A 564 38.99 43.73 -27.08
N VAL A 565 39.59 43.79 -28.28
CA VAL A 565 39.74 45.05 -29.03
C VAL A 565 38.38 45.64 -29.42
N ASP A 566 37.45 44.82 -29.93
CA ASP A 566 36.15 45.29 -30.45
C ASP A 566 34.93 44.56 -29.84
N TRP A 567 35.14 43.68 -28.86
CA TRP A 567 34.09 42.88 -28.22
C TRP A 567 34.42 42.57 -26.76
N PHE A 568 33.39 42.14 -26.03
CA PHE A 568 33.48 41.58 -24.68
C PHE A 568 33.22 40.08 -24.74
N GLU A 569 33.99 39.30 -24.00
CA GLU A 569 33.83 37.86 -23.84
C GLU A 569 33.23 37.60 -22.45
N LEU A 570 32.10 36.90 -22.43
CA LEU A 570 31.47 36.41 -21.20
C LEU A 570 31.82 34.93 -21.06
N ASP A 571 32.72 34.66 -20.11
CA ASP A 571 32.99 33.32 -19.63
C ASP A 571 32.07 33.01 -18.45
N GLY A 572 31.68 31.75 -18.34
CA GLY A 572 30.90 31.31 -17.20
C GLY A 572 30.98 29.83 -16.97
N GLU A 573 30.90 29.45 -15.70
CA GLU A 573 30.82 28.07 -15.27
C GLU A 573 29.70 27.89 -14.24
N VAL A 574 29.11 26.70 -14.25
CA VAL A 574 28.16 26.27 -13.24
C VAL A 574 28.67 24.99 -12.63
N ASP A 575 28.80 24.98 -11.31
CA ASP A 575 29.08 23.76 -10.57
C ASP A 575 27.83 22.88 -10.47
N PHE A 576 27.94 21.60 -10.80
CA PHE A 576 26.90 20.60 -10.52
C PHE A 576 27.43 19.60 -9.50
N ASP A 577 27.41 19.96 -8.23
CA ASP A 577 27.86 19.10 -7.12
C ASP A 577 29.30 18.60 -7.33
N GLY A 578 30.21 19.55 -7.61
CA GLY A 578 31.64 19.31 -7.86
C GLY A 578 32.03 19.08 -9.32
N VAL A 579 31.09 19.14 -10.27
CA VAL A 579 31.36 18.97 -11.70
C VAL A 579 30.95 20.24 -12.45
N ALA A 580 31.94 21.01 -12.93
CA ALA A 580 31.69 22.27 -13.62
C ALA A 580 31.27 22.09 -15.09
N VAL A 581 30.34 22.93 -15.56
CA VAL A 581 29.91 23.00 -16.97
C VAL A 581 30.02 24.43 -17.48
N SER A 582 30.60 24.57 -18.67
CA SER A 582 30.77 25.85 -19.38
C SER A 582 29.42 26.48 -19.76
N LEU A 583 29.34 27.81 -19.71
CA LEU A 583 28.18 28.59 -20.11
C LEU A 583 27.69 28.26 -21.54
N PRO A 584 28.52 28.16 -22.61
CA PRO A 584 28.02 27.85 -23.95
C PRO A 584 27.33 26.49 -24.05
N SER A 585 27.84 25.47 -23.35
CA SER A 585 27.20 24.15 -23.28
C SER A 585 25.83 24.22 -22.61
N LEU A 586 25.69 25.02 -21.55
CA LEU A 586 24.41 25.27 -20.89
C LEU A 586 23.44 26.01 -21.81
N LEU A 587 23.88 27.09 -22.45
CA LEU A 587 23.07 27.88 -23.38
C LEU A 587 22.61 27.03 -24.58
N LYS A 588 23.44 26.11 -25.07
CA LYS A 588 23.06 25.15 -26.10
C LYS A 588 21.97 24.19 -25.63
N ALA A 589 22.06 23.69 -24.40
CA ALA A 589 21.03 22.83 -23.81
C ALA A 589 19.71 23.61 -23.64
N VAL A 590 19.80 24.85 -23.15
CA VAL A 590 18.66 25.78 -23.00
C VAL A 590 17.97 26.04 -24.34
N ARG A 591 18.73 26.37 -25.38
CA ARG A 591 18.20 26.66 -26.73
C ARG A 591 17.51 25.46 -27.37
N ASN A 592 17.95 24.25 -27.02
CA ASN A 592 17.34 23.00 -27.50
C ASN A 592 16.21 22.52 -26.57
N GLU A 593 15.76 23.35 -25.62
CA GLU A 593 14.72 23.05 -24.64
C GLU A 593 15.00 21.75 -23.86
N GLN A 594 16.28 21.47 -23.61
CA GLN A 594 16.68 20.28 -22.84
C GLN A 594 16.48 20.54 -21.35
N LYS A 595 15.86 19.58 -20.66
CA LYS A 595 15.70 19.59 -19.20
C LYS A 595 16.99 19.26 -18.43
N TYR A 596 17.99 18.70 -19.12
CA TYR A 596 19.24 18.24 -18.52
C TYR A 596 20.44 18.57 -19.42
N VAL A 597 21.60 18.79 -18.79
CA VAL A 597 22.90 18.86 -19.47
C VAL A 597 23.75 17.64 -19.11
N LEU A 598 24.44 17.05 -20.09
CA LEU A 598 25.37 15.95 -19.83
C LEU A 598 26.66 16.52 -19.24
N LEU A 599 27.09 15.98 -18.11
CA LEU A 599 28.31 16.39 -17.41
C LEU A 599 29.52 15.57 -17.89
N GLY A 600 30.73 16.09 -17.68
CA GLY A 600 31.98 15.44 -18.13
C GLY A 600 32.26 14.07 -17.50
N ASP A 601 31.64 13.76 -16.36
CA ASP A 601 31.71 12.47 -15.68
C ASP A 601 30.62 11.47 -16.14
N GLY A 602 29.78 11.85 -17.11
CA GLY A 602 28.67 11.05 -17.62
C GLY A 602 27.36 11.18 -16.83
N THR A 603 27.32 11.97 -15.75
CA THR A 603 26.07 12.25 -15.00
C THR A 603 25.24 13.37 -15.66
N ARG A 604 24.02 13.63 -15.17
CA ARG A 604 23.11 14.64 -15.72
C ARG A 604 22.94 15.81 -14.74
N GLY A 605 23.18 17.04 -15.18
CA GLY A 605 22.86 18.26 -14.43
C GLY A 605 21.43 18.72 -14.72
N LEU A 606 20.63 19.00 -13.70
CA LEU A 606 19.28 19.54 -13.84
C LEU A 606 19.33 21.01 -14.28
N LEU A 607 18.56 21.39 -15.29
CA LEU A 607 18.43 22.78 -15.74
C LEU A 607 17.06 23.35 -15.30
N PRO A 608 17.00 24.23 -14.28
CA PRO A 608 15.74 24.83 -13.83
C PRO A 608 15.07 25.67 -14.92
N GLU A 609 13.74 25.74 -14.94
CA GLU A 609 13.02 26.58 -15.91
C GLU A 609 13.35 28.07 -15.76
N GLU A 610 13.60 28.52 -14.53
CA GLU A 610 14.02 29.89 -14.28
C GLU A 610 15.34 30.23 -14.99
N TRP A 611 16.24 29.25 -15.15
CA TRP A 611 17.47 29.43 -15.89
C TRP A 611 17.23 29.52 -17.40
N LEU A 612 16.32 28.72 -17.94
CA LEU A 612 15.88 28.85 -19.33
C LEU A 612 15.37 30.27 -19.59
N ARG A 613 14.59 30.84 -18.65
CA ARG A 613 14.06 32.20 -18.76
C ARG A 613 15.12 33.29 -18.57
N LYS A 614 16.01 33.14 -17.59
CA LYS A 614 17.03 34.15 -17.23
C LYS A 614 18.19 34.18 -18.22
N TYR A 615 18.71 33.01 -18.59
CA TYR A 615 19.90 32.87 -19.43
C TYR A 615 19.59 32.55 -20.89
N GLY A 616 18.37 32.12 -21.23
CA GLY A 616 17.97 31.95 -22.64
C GLY A 616 18.12 33.23 -23.47
N ARG A 617 17.85 34.39 -22.87
CA ARG A 617 18.09 35.69 -23.52
C ARG A 617 19.58 35.95 -23.80
N LEU A 618 20.48 35.52 -22.92
CA LEU A 618 21.93 35.64 -23.15
C LEU A 618 22.36 34.83 -24.37
N ALA A 619 21.75 33.65 -24.60
CA ALA A 619 22.02 32.81 -25.76
C ALA A 619 21.55 33.40 -27.09
N GLU A 620 20.52 34.26 -27.08
CA GLU A 620 19.98 34.88 -28.30
C GLU A 620 20.76 36.12 -28.73
N LEU A 621 21.50 36.75 -27.80
CA LEU A 621 22.06 38.09 -27.97
C LEU A 621 23.58 38.10 -28.17
N GLY A 622 24.27 37.03 -27.79
CA GLY A 622 25.71 36.88 -27.97
C GLY A 622 26.08 35.74 -28.90
N ASP A 623 27.22 35.87 -29.59
CA ASP A 623 27.74 34.84 -30.48
C ASP A 623 28.61 33.86 -29.67
N ALA A 624 28.18 32.60 -29.59
CA ALA A 624 28.96 31.56 -28.93
C ALA A 624 30.27 31.30 -29.72
N ASP A 625 31.42 31.51 -29.08
CA ASP A 625 32.74 31.22 -29.65
C ASP A 625 33.59 30.43 -28.65
N GLY A 626 33.86 29.16 -28.98
CA GLY A 626 34.59 28.24 -28.09
C GLY A 626 33.87 28.06 -26.75
N ASP A 627 34.58 28.42 -25.67
CA ASP A 627 34.11 28.29 -24.28
C ASP A 627 33.49 29.60 -23.73
N SER A 628 33.37 30.64 -24.57
CA SER A 628 32.87 31.96 -24.19
C SER A 628 31.67 32.41 -25.04
N VAL A 629 30.98 33.46 -24.60
CA VAL A 629 29.95 34.15 -25.39
C VAL A 629 30.42 35.56 -25.71
N ARG A 630 30.48 35.91 -27.00
CA ARG A 630 30.92 37.23 -27.46
C ARG A 630 29.77 38.22 -27.55
N PHE A 631 30.02 39.42 -27.05
CA PHE A 631 29.13 40.58 -27.15
C PHE A 631 29.87 41.72 -27.84
N ALA A 632 29.25 42.32 -28.86
CA ALA A 632 29.79 43.51 -29.50
C ALA A 632 29.83 44.69 -28.51
N THR A 633 30.72 45.65 -28.74
CA THR A 633 30.81 46.84 -27.87
C THR A 633 29.49 47.60 -27.74
N SER A 634 28.68 47.62 -28.79
CA SER A 634 27.32 48.20 -28.78
C SER A 634 26.32 47.47 -27.88
N GLN A 635 26.58 46.21 -27.53
CA GLN A 635 25.75 45.38 -26.66
C GLN A 635 26.19 45.45 -25.19
N ALA A 636 27.23 46.19 -24.85
CA ALA A 636 27.81 46.20 -23.51
C ALA A 636 26.86 46.71 -22.42
N MET A 637 25.93 47.61 -22.75
CA MET A 637 24.87 48.03 -21.82
C MET A 637 23.85 46.94 -21.52
N LEU A 638 23.55 46.13 -22.52
CA LEU A 638 22.69 44.96 -22.35
C LEU A 638 23.41 43.91 -21.50
N LEU A 639 24.70 43.69 -21.75
CA LEU A 639 25.54 42.81 -20.93
C LEU A 639 25.58 43.29 -19.46
N ASP A 640 25.81 44.58 -19.19
CA ASP A 640 25.77 45.12 -17.82
C ASP A 640 24.40 44.92 -17.15
N ALA A 641 23.31 45.20 -17.86
CA ALA A 641 21.96 45.02 -17.34
C ALA A 641 21.65 43.55 -16.98
N LEU A 642 22.12 42.60 -17.80
CA LEU A 642 21.94 41.17 -17.56
C LEU A 642 22.78 40.68 -16.36
N LEU A 643 23.98 41.21 -16.20
CA LEU A 643 24.86 40.89 -15.07
C LEU A 643 24.41 41.57 -13.77
N ALA A 644 23.74 42.72 -13.84
CA ALA A 644 23.20 43.41 -12.68
C ALA A 644 22.10 42.61 -11.94
N ALA A 645 21.49 41.63 -12.59
CA ALA A 645 20.54 40.70 -11.99
C ALA A 645 21.21 39.51 -11.26
N GLN A 646 22.54 39.51 -11.15
CA GLN A 646 23.32 38.50 -10.42
C GLN A 646 23.88 39.07 -9.12
N GLU A 647 24.15 38.21 -8.16
CA GLU A 647 24.87 38.58 -6.94
C GLU A 647 26.29 39.02 -7.31
N ALA A 648 26.74 40.15 -6.76
CA ALA A 648 28.02 40.76 -7.13
C ALA A 648 29.23 39.85 -6.86
N GLU A 649 29.13 38.92 -5.90
CA GLU A 649 30.18 37.95 -5.56
C GLU A 649 30.37 36.87 -6.66
N ASN A 650 29.38 36.70 -7.53
CA ASN A 650 29.34 35.68 -8.57
C ASN A 650 29.73 36.22 -9.96
N VAL A 651 30.10 37.51 -10.06
CA VAL A 651 30.47 38.16 -11.33
C VAL A 651 31.79 38.90 -11.18
N ALA A 652 32.78 38.50 -11.97
CA ALA A 652 34.04 39.21 -12.11
C ALA A 652 34.05 40.09 -13.38
N TYR A 653 34.65 41.27 -13.29
CA TYR A 653 34.86 42.17 -14.42
C TYR A 653 36.35 42.44 -14.55
N ASP A 654 36.84 42.53 -15.78
CA ASP A 654 38.15 43.13 -16.00
C ASP A 654 38.11 44.66 -15.86
N GLU A 655 39.30 45.27 -15.80
CA GLU A 655 39.43 46.70 -15.55
C GLU A 655 38.81 47.54 -16.69
N GLN A 656 38.91 47.07 -17.93
CA GLN A 656 38.41 47.79 -19.10
C GLN A 656 36.88 47.84 -19.12
N PHE A 657 36.22 46.70 -18.87
CA PHE A 657 34.76 46.65 -18.80
C PHE A 657 34.23 47.45 -17.61
N ASP A 658 34.92 47.41 -16.46
CA ASP A 658 34.49 48.23 -15.31
C ASP A 658 34.61 49.73 -15.59
N GLN A 659 35.70 50.19 -16.23
CA GLN A 659 35.85 51.58 -16.67
C GLN A 659 34.74 51.98 -17.66
N PHE A 660 34.40 51.10 -18.60
CA PHE A 660 33.31 51.33 -19.55
C PHE A 660 31.96 51.48 -18.85
N ARG A 661 31.64 50.61 -17.88
CA ARG A 661 30.43 50.70 -17.06
C ARG A 661 30.36 51.99 -16.26
N GLN A 662 31.47 52.37 -15.61
CA GLN A 662 31.54 53.61 -14.82
C GLN A 662 31.27 54.81 -15.72
N ARG A 663 31.93 54.89 -16.88
CA ARG A 663 31.74 55.98 -17.86
C ARG A 663 30.29 56.12 -18.29
N LEU A 664 29.61 55.03 -18.61
CA LEU A 664 28.19 55.05 -19.01
C LEU A 664 27.26 55.47 -17.88
N ARG A 665 27.52 55.03 -16.64
CA ARG A 665 26.73 55.45 -15.48
C ARG A 665 26.91 56.92 -15.14
N THR A 666 28.10 57.47 -15.39
CA THR A 666 28.43 58.88 -15.15
C THR A 666 28.17 59.80 -16.34
N PHE A 667 27.64 59.28 -17.45
CA PHE A 667 27.42 60.05 -18.67
C PHE A 667 26.31 61.08 -18.48
N GLN A 668 26.62 62.37 -18.67
CA GLN A 668 25.68 63.49 -18.47
C GLN A 668 25.24 64.18 -19.77
N GLY A 669 25.77 63.76 -20.91
CA GLY A 669 25.50 64.35 -22.22
C GLY A 669 26.76 64.50 -23.07
N ILE A 670 26.57 64.85 -24.33
CA ILE A 670 27.66 65.09 -25.28
C ILE A 670 27.96 66.58 -25.29
N GLU A 671 29.22 66.92 -24.99
CA GLU A 671 29.66 68.31 -25.05
C GLU A 671 30.11 68.69 -26.48
N ALA A 672 29.84 69.93 -26.87
CA ALA A 672 30.29 70.47 -28.14
C ALA A 672 31.82 70.56 -28.18
N ALA A 673 32.44 69.97 -29.19
CA ALA A 673 33.89 69.96 -29.33
C ALA A 673 34.41 71.18 -30.08
N ASN A 674 35.61 71.65 -29.71
CA ASN A 674 36.31 72.69 -30.44
C ASN A 674 36.98 72.12 -31.69
N ALA A 675 37.09 72.93 -32.73
CA ALA A 675 37.83 72.55 -33.94
C ALA A 675 39.31 72.25 -33.59
N PRO A 676 39.93 71.20 -34.17
CA PRO A 676 41.35 70.96 -34.02
C PRO A 676 42.17 72.17 -34.52
N GLU A 677 43.35 72.39 -33.96
CA GLU A 677 44.21 73.54 -34.32
C GLU A 677 44.60 73.56 -35.81
N GLN A 678 44.56 72.41 -36.47
CA GLN A 678 44.90 72.23 -37.89
C GLN A 678 43.71 72.52 -38.84
N PHE A 679 42.50 72.72 -38.30
CA PHE A 679 41.29 72.96 -39.10
C PHE A 679 41.24 74.40 -39.59
N GLN A 680 41.12 74.60 -40.90
CA GLN A 680 40.98 75.93 -41.51
C GLN A 680 39.51 76.31 -41.67
N GLY A 681 38.95 76.98 -40.66
CA GLY A 681 37.58 77.50 -40.69
C GLY A 681 36.99 77.70 -39.29
N THR A 682 35.77 78.26 -39.22
CA THR A 682 35.03 78.40 -37.96
C THR A 682 33.84 77.46 -37.98
N LEU A 683 33.79 76.51 -37.04
CA LEU A 683 32.63 75.63 -36.87
C LEU A 683 31.45 76.42 -36.29
N ARG A 684 30.28 76.29 -36.91
CA ARG A 684 29.01 76.75 -36.35
C ARG A 684 28.65 75.93 -35.12
N GLU A 685 27.76 76.44 -34.27
CA GLU A 685 27.38 75.81 -33.00
C GLU A 685 26.95 74.34 -33.18
N TYR A 686 26.02 74.05 -34.09
CA TYR A 686 25.59 72.68 -34.40
C TYR A 686 26.72 71.79 -34.96
N GLN A 687 27.72 72.36 -35.61
CA GLN A 687 28.87 71.60 -36.14
C GLN A 687 29.83 71.22 -35.01
N ARG A 688 29.93 72.04 -33.97
CA ARG A 688 30.67 71.73 -32.74
C ARG A 688 29.97 70.63 -31.95
N GLU A 689 28.64 70.66 -31.89
CA GLU A 689 27.84 69.56 -31.33
C GLU A 689 28.03 68.26 -32.12
N GLY A 690 27.95 68.31 -33.46
CA GLY A 690 28.21 67.16 -34.32
C GLY A 690 29.63 66.61 -34.19
N LEU A 691 30.64 67.48 -34.07
CA LEU A 691 32.02 67.07 -33.79
C LEU A 691 32.15 66.42 -32.41
N GLY A 692 31.46 66.95 -31.39
CA GLY A 692 31.35 66.34 -30.07
C GLY A 692 30.73 64.94 -30.11
N TRP A 693 29.69 64.76 -30.91
CA TRP A 693 29.04 63.47 -31.14
C TRP A 693 29.97 62.46 -31.81
N LEU A 694 30.76 62.88 -32.81
CA LEU A 694 31.77 62.03 -33.44
C LEU A 694 32.90 61.65 -32.48
N HIS A 695 33.33 62.58 -31.61
CA HIS A 695 34.30 62.27 -30.56
C HIS A 695 33.73 61.25 -29.56
N PHE A 696 32.47 61.40 -29.17
CA PHE A 696 31.77 60.44 -28.32
C PHE A 696 31.74 59.05 -28.96
N LEU A 697 31.28 58.92 -30.21
CA LEU A 697 31.25 57.62 -30.90
C LEU A 697 32.63 56.97 -30.95
N ARG A 698 33.66 57.76 -31.25
CA ARG A 698 35.05 57.28 -31.27
C ARG A 698 35.54 56.87 -29.87
N GLU A 699 35.23 57.63 -28.84
CA GLU A 699 35.68 57.36 -27.47
C GLU A 699 35.03 56.09 -26.90
N PHE A 700 33.76 55.84 -27.22
CA PHE A 700 33.03 54.66 -26.77
C PHE A 700 33.15 53.47 -27.73
N ASN A 701 33.95 53.59 -28.81
CA ASN A 701 34.07 52.61 -29.91
C ASN A 701 32.70 52.16 -30.45
N LEU A 702 31.76 53.12 -30.58
CA LEU A 702 30.42 52.90 -31.08
C LEU A 702 30.30 53.33 -32.53
N GLY A 703 29.50 52.60 -33.29
CA GLY A 703 29.04 53.05 -34.61
C GLY A 703 27.95 54.12 -34.49
N GLY A 704 27.89 55.01 -35.48
CA GLY A 704 26.78 55.95 -35.65
C GLY A 704 25.87 55.49 -36.79
N CYS A 705 24.56 55.47 -36.56
CA CYS A 705 23.58 55.34 -37.64
C CYS A 705 23.02 56.73 -37.95
N LEU A 706 23.25 57.23 -39.15
CA LEU A 706 22.64 58.47 -39.62
C LEU A 706 21.20 58.14 -40.09
N ALA A 707 20.23 58.35 -39.20
CA ALA A 707 18.82 58.29 -39.57
C ALA A 707 18.44 59.64 -40.20
N ASP A 708 18.59 59.73 -41.52
CA ASP A 708 18.16 60.89 -42.30
C ASP A 708 16.64 60.87 -42.44
N ASP A 709 15.94 61.80 -41.78
CA ASP A 709 14.55 62.10 -42.05
C ASP A 709 14.47 63.50 -42.66
N MET A 710 14.57 63.50 -44.00
CA MET A 710 14.23 64.55 -44.98
C MET A 710 15.38 65.20 -45.74
N GLY A 711 15.33 64.93 -47.05
CA GLY A 711 15.97 65.73 -48.07
C GLY A 711 15.54 67.18 -48.01
N LEU A 712 16.50 68.05 -47.72
CA LEU A 712 16.66 69.37 -48.31
C LEU A 712 18.16 69.66 -48.43
N GLY A 713 18.85 68.85 -49.26
CA GLY A 713 20.20 69.15 -49.76
C GLY A 713 21.32 68.43 -49.03
#